data_AF-A0A948QXU9-F1
#
_entry.id   AF-A0A948QXU9-F1
#
_cell.length_a   1.000
_cell.length_b   1.000
_cell.length_c   1.000
_cell.angle_alpha   90.00
_cell.angle_beta   90.00
_cell.angle_gamma   90.00
#
_symmetry.space_group_name_H-M   'P 1'
#
loop_
_entity.id
_entity.type
_entity.pdbx_description
1 polymer ?
#
loop_
_entity_poly.entity_id
_entity_poly.type
_entity_poly.pdbx_seq_one_letter_code
_entity_poly.pdbx_strand_id
1 'polypeptide(L)'
;MTQQIIFDKEKSMNTHLRKYMISIIVFAFLTIFAFESIQADTTHAIVERNAEIHIGDCSWNGTKSLTDVTVTVTNTRLTIFGPLYQIGPLFNQHSGMSFSLEPGDYRYEWYQGYDNTFYVWTNKIIDYFTLNECIPQASASITTGTCTWNDTNGSITPVTITLDHASLSLNGTSYTAPQTTITDLQPGTYPYSWVATGGYQGGESNKTLIIPDCTPLPTNVYATNGTCGWTSTQGSKTPVTLNITGASGTLNGPGGTLGSYNSSNSPVPLSLSPGNYSFDFTAETGYRGSGTENISVAACNPTASVSHSIEDCTFQNNESSTSVSFDISGADVTLSGPEGASYHPSMENSAFDLPSGFYTYNWAVHPYYDGENGSNNFTLGTCIPAQVSYAISDCKWTDDLATREISFTVSGAVVTLTGPGGPFSPFSVDTNFTDVPEGSFSFDWVSQTGYAGTGQGEFNLPACIPGVANVTVNFKECSLDDENPVANLEILLDNAILSIDDEIYTASAPLTLPPGLYSYEWWGKPGFEGDGEGQIDTTSCAPKLAPEVNIEAGSCKYNGKDSTTDVFLTLVGASVIFQGSNGESYGPFSVNQTIQLPPGSYQFEWQSVDGFEGKGEGGIQIDSCEPSKEPPEEDEEEKAQENDQSEVGITVEASTSTTLPDLPAGGTGPRIFNFTIPLLIGLSGSGLSLALIFKNKRRSH
;
A
#
# COMPACT_ATOMS: atom_id res chain seq x y z
N MET A 1 40.31 -17.11 -10.85
CA MET A 1 39.95 -15.69 -10.60
C MET A 1 39.05 -15.68 -9.38
N THR A 2 39.60 -15.52 -8.17
CA THR A 2 39.78 -14.27 -7.37
C THR A 2 38.67 -14.21 -6.30
N GLN A 3 38.90 -14.80 -5.11
CA GLN A 3 39.32 -14.20 -3.83
C GLN A 3 38.24 -13.41 -3.06
N GLN A 4 37.92 -13.83 -1.82
CA GLN A 4 38.09 -13.09 -0.53
C GLN A 4 37.26 -13.79 0.58
N ILE A 5 37.87 -14.37 1.63
CA ILE A 5 38.42 -13.83 2.92
C ILE A 5 37.41 -14.07 4.09
N ILE A 6 37.66 -15.07 4.97
CA ILE A 6 38.12 -14.97 6.40
C ILE A 6 36.94 -14.73 7.40
N PHE A 7 36.72 -15.32 8.61
CA PHE A 7 37.51 -15.98 9.66
C PHE A 7 36.61 -16.92 10.53
N ASP A 8 37.20 -18.04 11.01
CA ASP A 8 37.09 -18.76 12.31
C ASP A 8 35.77 -18.97 13.09
N LYS A 9 35.49 -20.23 13.47
CA LYS A 9 36.04 -20.83 14.72
C LYS A 9 35.85 -22.36 14.82
N GLU A 10 36.97 -23.04 14.99
CA GLU A 10 37.20 -24.40 15.51
C GLU A 10 36.51 -24.67 16.88
N LYS A 11 36.35 -25.88 17.42
CA LYS A 11 36.53 -27.30 17.02
C LYS A 11 36.28 -28.12 18.30
N SER A 12 35.69 -29.30 18.14
CA SER A 12 35.63 -30.35 19.15
C SER A 12 36.65 -31.46 18.81
N MET A 13 37.23 -32.04 19.87
CA MET A 13 37.86 -33.36 19.95
C MET A 13 39.24 -33.63 19.30
N ASN A 14 40.22 -33.76 20.21
CA ASN A 14 40.87 -35.02 20.61
C ASN A 14 42.04 -35.62 19.78
N THR A 15 42.99 -36.13 20.57
CA THR A 15 43.92 -37.27 20.34
C THR A 15 45.24 -37.07 19.58
N HIS A 16 46.31 -36.91 20.38
CA HIS A 16 47.54 -37.72 20.47
C HIS A 16 48.29 -38.28 19.22
N LEU A 17 49.62 -38.03 19.22
CA LEU A 17 50.74 -38.75 18.56
C LEU A 17 50.76 -38.67 17.01
N ARG A 18 51.82 -38.24 16.29
CA ARG A 18 53.27 -38.43 16.47
C ARG A 18 54.04 -37.57 15.42
N LYS A 19 55.30 -37.26 15.73
CA LYS A 19 56.50 -37.14 14.84
C LYS A 19 56.93 -35.79 14.21
N TYR A 20 58.05 -35.30 14.76
CA TYR A 20 59.38 -35.10 14.13
C TYR A 20 59.65 -33.95 13.13
N MET A 21 60.82 -33.34 13.39
CA MET A 21 61.74 -32.56 12.52
C MET A 21 61.37 -31.10 12.21
N ILE A 22 62.25 -30.11 12.25
CA ILE A 22 63.69 -29.97 12.56
C ILE A 22 63.98 -28.45 12.58
N SER A 23 65.04 -28.02 13.30
CA SER A 23 65.83 -26.78 13.09
C SER A 23 65.24 -25.45 13.63
N ILE A 24 65.99 -24.53 14.27
CA ILE A 24 67.44 -24.37 14.45
C ILE A 24 67.73 -23.20 15.44
N ILE A 25 68.85 -23.31 16.17
CA ILE A 25 69.71 -22.23 16.74
C ILE A 25 69.14 -21.36 17.89
N VAL A 26 69.79 -21.46 19.07
CA VAL A 26 70.55 -20.38 19.77
C VAL A 26 70.76 -20.78 21.26
N PHE A 27 72.03 -21.08 21.57
CA PHE A 27 72.73 -20.94 22.86
C PHE A 27 72.43 -21.91 24.02
N ALA A 28 73.13 -23.05 23.96
CA ALA A 28 73.79 -23.63 25.12
C ALA A 28 75.08 -22.86 25.42
N PHE A 29 75.24 -22.33 26.64
CA PHE A 29 76.53 -21.90 27.17
C PHE A 29 76.46 -21.87 28.71
N LEU A 30 77.56 -22.29 29.33
CA LEU A 30 77.89 -22.30 30.77
C LEU A 30 77.40 -23.47 31.64
N THR A 31 78.09 -24.60 31.47
CA THR A 31 78.75 -25.28 32.61
C THR A 31 80.24 -25.46 32.28
N ILE A 32 81.05 -25.61 33.34
CA ILE A 32 82.47 -26.02 33.42
C ILE A 32 83.53 -24.89 33.57
N PHE A 33 84.38 -25.09 34.60
CA PHE A 33 85.66 -24.47 35.00
C PHE A 33 85.56 -23.16 35.80
N ALA A 34 86.28 -22.92 36.90
CA ALA A 34 87.43 -23.54 37.59
C ALA A 34 87.55 -22.85 38.98
N PHE A 35 88.33 -23.19 39.99
CA PHE A 35 89.22 -24.30 40.35
C PHE A 35 89.59 -24.04 41.83
N GLU A 36 89.67 -25.08 42.64
CA GLU A 36 90.50 -25.10 43.86
C GLU A 36 91.98 -25.03 43.46
N SER A 37 92.80 -24.25 44.16
CA SER A 37 94.25 -24.43 44.14
C SER A 37 94.84 -24.25 45.54
N ILE A 38 94.95 -25.36 46.26
CA ILE A 38 95.97 -25.57 47.29
C ILE A 38 97.09 -26.36 46.60
N GLN A 39 98.23 -25.72 46.36
CA GLN A 39 99.51 -26.41 46.24
C GLN A 39 100.63 -25.47 46.65
N ALA A 40 101.27 -25.82 47.76
CA ALA A 40 102.60 -25.37 48.07
C ALA A 40 103.57 -25.94 47.01
N ASP A 41 104.37 -25.09 46.39
CA ASP A 41 105.77 -25.44 46.17
C ASP A 41 106.66 -24.21 46.08
N THR A 42 107.71 -24.30 46.87
CA THR A 42 108.88 -23.45 46.99
C THR A 42 109.73 -23.46 45.72
N THR A 43 110.15 -22.30 45.22
CA THR A 43 111.47 -22.12 44.59
C THR A 43 111.85 -20.64 44.43
N HIS A 44 112.63 -20.16 45.41
CA HIS A 44 113.82 -19.34 45.29
C HIS A 44 113.94 -18.33 44.12
N ALA A 45 113.67 -17.06 44.42
CA ALA A 45 114.62 -15.98 44.15
C ALA A 45 114.83 -15.21 45.46
N ILE A 46 115.96 -15.49 46.09
CA ILE A 46 116.42 -14.90 47.35
C ILE A 46 116.66 -13.42 47.13
N VAL A 47 115.76 -12.60 47.67
CA VAL A 47 116.17 -11.38 48.37
C VAL A 47 115.72 -11.62 49.80
N GLU A 48 116.66 -11.85 50.70
CA GLU A 48 116.41 -12.08 52.13
C GLU A 48 115.50 -10.96 52.69
N ARG A 49 114.19 -11.21 52.77
CA ARG A 49 113.26 -10.36 53.51
C ARG A 49 113.41 -10.74 54.97
N ASN A 50 114.20 -9.95 55.67
CA ASN A 50 114.51 -10.14 57.07
C ASN A 50 113.35 -9.73 58.03
N ALA A 51 112.15 -9.46 57.51
CA ALA A 51 110.93 -9.22 58.28
C ALA A 51 109.68 -9.76 57.56
N GLU A 52 108.87 -10.57 58.26
CA GLU A 52 107.53 -11.00 57.83
C GLU A 52 106.48 -10.39 58.76
N ILE A 53 105.46 -9.73 58.18
CA ILE A 53 104.29 -9.22 58.90
C ILE A 53 103.12 -10.14 58.57
N HIS A 54 102.62 -10.85 59.57
CA HIS A 54 101.39 -11.62 59.48
C HIS A 54 100.26 -10.83 60.14
N ILE A 55 99.26 -10.47 59.34
CA ILE A 55 98.03 -9.83 59.83
C ILE A 55 97.08 -10.97 60.20
N GLY A 56 96.86 -11.17 61.50
CA GLY A 56 95.97 -12.19 62.04
C GLY A 56 94.50 -11.80 61.95
N ASP A 57 93.65 -12.63 62.56
CA ASP A 57 92.21 -12.40 62.57
C ASP A 57 91.88 -11.12 63.32
N CYS A 58 90.87 -10.44 62.81
CA CYS A 58 90.37 -9.23 63.40
C CYS A 58 89.37 -9.56 64.50
N SER A 59 89.59 -9.01 65.69
CA SER A 59 88.73 -9.18 66.86
C SER A 59 88.03 -7.86 67.22
N TRP A 60 86.73 -7.94 67.55
CA TRP A 60 85.97 -6.81 68.07
C TRP A 60 85.83 -6.96 69.58
N ASN A 61 86.39 -6.04 70.35
CA ASN A 61 86.36 -6.12 71.82
C ASN A 61 85.17 -5.37 72.46
N GLY A 62 84.20 -4.93 71.65
CA GLY A 62 83.04 -4.15 72.09
C GLY A 62 83.18 -2.64 71.98
N THR A 63 84.40 -2.11 71.82
CA THR A 63 84.64 -0.66 71.69
C THR A 63 85.49 -0.28 70.48
N LYS A 64 86.41 -1.15 70.07
CA LYS A 64 87.28 -0.96 68.91
C LYS A 64 87.53 -2.29 68.21
N SER A 65 87.82 -2.18 66.92
CA SER A 65 88.37 -3.28 66.13
C SER A 65 89.86 -3.39 66.47
N LEU A 66 90.34 -4.59 66.73
CA LEU A 66 91.73 -4.89 67.01
C LEU A 66 92.16 -6.03 66.10
N THR A 67 93.17 -5.80 65.28
CA THR A 67 93.78 -6.85 64.47
C THR A 67 95.11 -7.23 65.10
N ASP A 68 95.27 -8.52 65.40
CA ASP A 68 96.55 -9.02 65.92
C ASP A 68 97.56 -9.08 64.78
N VAL A 69 98.59 -8.24 64.84
CA VAL A 69 99.68 -8.21 63.87
C VAL A 69 100.90 -8.84 64.50
N THR A 70 101.36 -9.94 63.91
CA THR A 70 102.57 -10.64 64.34
C THR A 70 103.71 -10.33 63.38
N VAL A 71 104.80 -9.81 63.91
CA VAL A 71 105.98 -9.48 63.13
C VAL A 71 107.16 -10.31 63.57
N THR A 72 107.72 -11.04 62.61
CA THR A 72 108.91 -11.86 62.79
C THR A 72 110.06 -11.16 62.09
N VAL A 73 111.06 -10.71 62.85
CA VAL A 73 112.24 -10.00 62.33
C VAL A 73 113.49 -10.84 62.59
N THR A 74 114.34 -11.02 61.59
CA THR A 74 115.61 -11.74 61.72
C THR A 74 116.76 -10.81 61.34
N ASN A 75 117.69 -10.54 62.26
CA ASN A 75 118.91 -9.74 62.00
C ASN A 75 118.69 -8.34 61.40
N THR A 76 117.58 -7.67 61.70
CA THR A 76 117.33 -6.27 61.29
C THR A 76 116.64 -5.46 62.40
N ARG A 77 116.65 -4.13 62.26
CA ARG A 77 115.92 -3.20 63.14
C ARG A 77 114.64 -2.77 62.44
N LEU A 78 113.49 -3.03 63.06
CA LEU A 78 112.18 -2.62 62.57
C LEU A 78 111.61 -1.50 63.45
N THR A 79 110.95 -0.51 62.84
CA THR A 79 110.15 0.51 63.52
C THR A 79 108.83 0.67 62.78
N ILE A 80 107.72 0.54 63.51
CA ILE A 80 106.37 0.68 62.96
C ILE A 80 105.77 2.01 63.43
N PHE A 81 105.26 2.79 62.50
CA PHE A 81 104.62 4.07 62.70
C PHE A 81 103.12 3.89 62.41
N GLY A 82 102.32 3.96 63.47
CA GLY A 82 100.87 4.04 63.37
C GLY A 82 100.35 5.48 63.52
N PRO A 83 99.05 5.71 63.27
CA PRO A 83 98.44 7.04 63.32
C PRO A 83 98.53 7.72 64.69
N LEU A 84 98.67 6.96 65.78
CA LEU A 84 98.70 7.47 67.16
C LEU A 84 99.92 6.99 67.99
N TYR A 85 100.72 6.06 67.48
CA TYR A 85 101.82 5.44 68.24
C TYR A 85 103.03 5.14 67.35
N GLN A 86 104.22 5.36 67.90
CA GLN A 86 105.47 4.84 67.36
C GLN A 86 105.88 3.63 68.21
N ILE A 87 105.93 2.45 67.61
CA ILE A 87 106.49 1.28 68.28
C ILE A 87 108.00 1.34 68.05
N GLY A 88 108.73 1.62 69.13
CA GLY A 88 110.18 1.87 69.14
C GLY A 88 111.01 0.73 68.56
N PRO A 89 112.32 0.94 68.37
CA PRO A 89 113.16 0.03 67.60
C PRO A 89 113.26 -1.34 68.26
N LEU A 90 112.77 -2.35 67.56
CA LEU A 90 112.84 -3.73 68.04
C LEU A 90 114.15 -4.36 67.56
N PHE A 91 114.94 -4.88 68.51
CA PHE A 91 116.17 -5.62 68.27
C PHE A 91 116.05 -7.00 68.93
N ASN A 92 115.97 -8.07 68.15
CA ASN A 92 116.24 -9.40 68.67
C ASN A 92 116.56 -10.43 67.58
N GLN A 93 117.40 -11.40 67.92
CA GLN A 93 117.61 -12.61 67.13
C GLN A 93 116.56 -13.64 67.53
N HIS A 94 115.58 -13.87 66.64
CA HIS A 94 114.67 -15.03 66.60
C HIS A 94 113.51 -15.14 67.63
N SER A 95 112.72 -14.08 67.86
CA SER A 95 111.37 -14.25 68.44
C SER A 95 110.32 -13.38 67.73
N GLY A 96 109.21 -14.01 67.33
CA GLY A 96 108.04 -13.31 66.78
C GLY A 96 107.38 -12.45 67.86
N MET A 97 107.03 -11.22 67.52
CA MET A 97 106.32 -10.30 68.41
C MET A 97 104.92 -10.07 67.88
N SER A 98 103.90 -10.26 68.72
CA SER A 98 102.51 -9.97 68.37
C SER A 98 102.06 -8.70 69.08
N PHE A 99 101.36 -7.84 68.36
CA PHE A 99 100.76 -6.62 68.90
C PHE A 99 99.39 -6.42 68.26
N SER A 100 98.40 -6.02 69.06
CA SER A 100 97.06 -5.70 68.57
C SER A 100 97.01 -4.25 68.12
N LEU A 101 96.67 -4.02 66.84
CA LEU A 101 96.59 -2.69 66.25
C LEU A 101 95.13 -2.29 65.97
N GLU A 102 94.83 -1.01 66.13
CA GLU A 102 93.55 -0.42 65.71
C GLU A 102 93.53 -0.24 64.17
N PRO A 103 92.35 -0.17 63.53
CA PRO A 103 92.22 0.15 62.12
C PRO A 103 92.95 1.45 61.74
N GLY A 104 93.58 1.45 60.57
CA GLY A 104 94.33 2.59 60.08
C GLY A 104 95.46 2.20 59.14
N ASP A 105 96.10 3.24 58.59
CA ASP A 105 97.26 3.08 57.72
C ASP A 105 98.55 3.09 58.55
N TYR A 106 99.33 2.03 58.44
CA TYR A 106 100.59 1.86 59.13
C TYR A 106 101.74 1.92 58.15
N ARG A 107 102.79 2.65 58.52
CA ARG A 107 104.07 2.71 57.80
C ARG A 107 105.11 1.96 58.62
N TYR A 108 105.87 1.08 58.01
CA TYR A 108 107.00 0.45 58.70
C TYR A 108 108.31 0.70 57.97
N GLU A 109 109.36 0.88 58.76
CA GLU A 109 110.71 1.17 58.29
C GLU A 109 111.67 0.12 58.86
N TRP A 110 112.51 -0.47 58.01
CA TRP A 110 113.59 -1.33 58.48
C TRP A 110 114.96 -0.95 57.89
N TYR A 111 116.00 -1.29 58.66
CA TYR A 111 117.40 -1.02 58.33
C TYR A 111 118.17 -2.35 58.23
N GLN A 112 118.88 -2.56 57.12
CA GLN A 112 119.72 -3.75 56.88
C GLN A 112 121.20 -3.37 57.02
N GLY A 113 121.95 -4.11 57.84
CA GLY A 113 123.37 -3.87 58.06
C GLY A 113 124.03 -5.01 58.84
N TYR A 114 124.97 -5.71 58.19
CA TYR A 114 125.84 -6.71 58.80
C TYR A 114 127.27 -6.44 58.32
N ASP A 115 128.10 -5.82 59.16
CA ASP A 115 129.55 -6.03 59.09
C ASP A 115 130.17 -5.84 60.48
N ASN A 116 130.98 -6.81 60.89
CA ASN A 116 131.31 -7.09 62.29
C ASN A 116 132.32 -6.11 62.93
N THR A 117 132.51 -4.92 62.34
CA THR A 117 133.50 -3.96 62.85
C THR A 117 133.11 -2.48 62.82
N PHE A 118 132.11 -2.01 62.06
CA PHE A 118 131.57 -0.64 62.18
C PHE A 118 130.10 -0.57 61.71
N TYR A 119 129.17 -0.14 62.57
CA TYR A 119 127.75 -0.02 62.24
C TYR A 119 127.49 1.13 61.25
N VAL A 120 127.53 0.87 59.95
CA VAL A 120 127.02 1.79 58.92
C VAL A 120 125.80 1.14 58.27
N TRP A 121 124.61 1.68 58.57
CA TRP A 121 123.34 1.23 57.98
C TRP A 121 123.12 2.01 56.69
N THR A 122 123.13 1.34 55.53
CA THR A 122 123.17 2.05 54.24
C THR A 122 121.86 2.03 53.46
N ASN A 123 120.89 1.17 53.80
CA ASN A 123 119.61 1.09 53.08
C ASN A 123 118.41 1.16 54.04
N LYS A 124 117.56 2.18 53.85
CA LYS A 124 116.26 2.36 54.50
C LYS A 124 115.16 1.95 53.52
N ILE A 125 114.34 0.97 53.88
CA ILE A 125 113.16 0.57 53.12
C ILE A 125 111.92 1.00 53.91
N ILE A 126 110.92 1.57 53.21
CA ILE A 126 109.66 2.03 53.76
C ILE A 126 108.54 1.32 53.02
N ASP A 127 107.59 0.74 53.75
CA ASP A 127 106.41 0.08 53.17
C ASP A 127 105.17 0.33 54.05
N TYR A 128 103.98 0.05 53.51
CA TYR A 128 102.69 0.41 54.10
C TYR A 128 101.73 -0.78 54.15
N PHE A 129 100.91 -0.85 55.20
CA PHE A 129 99.75 -1.75 55.25
C PHE A 129 98.56 -1.05 55.92
N THR A 130 97.35 -1.41 55.48
CA THR A 130 96.10 -0.86 56.02
C THR A 130 95.35 -1.95 56.77
N LEU A 131 94.89 -1.63 57.98
CA LEU A 131 93.98 -2.46 58.75
C LEU A 131 92.56 -1.90 58.61
N ASN A 132 91.64 -2.71 58.11
CA ASN A 132 90.23 -2.34 57.96
C ASN A 132 89.47 -2.52 59.28
N GLU A 133 88.39 -1.75 59.46
CA GLU A 133 87.43 -2.00 60.54
C GLU A 133 86.70 -3.33 60.33
N CYS A 134 86.62 -4.13 61.39
CA CYS A 134 85.91 -5.41 61.40
C CYS A 134 84.74 -5.31 62.37
N ILE A 135 83.68 -4.63 61.94
CA ILE A 135 82.45 -4.53 62.70
C ILE A 135 81.61 -5.78 62.39
N PRO A 136 81.20 -6.56 63.40
CA PRO A 136 80.37 -7.75 63.17
C PRO A 136 79.02 -7.36 62.53
N GLN A 137 78.52 -8.21 61.62
CA GLN A 137 77.28 -7.96 60.90
C GLN A 137 76.07 -8.34 61.75
N ALA A 138 75.05 -7.49 61.77
CA ALA A 138 73.73 -7.82 62.29
C ALA A 138 72.84 -8.36 61.18
N SER A 139 71.80 -9.12 61.53
CA SER A 139 70.80 -9.59 60.56
C SER A 139 69.38 -9.58 61.13
N ALA A 140 68.41 -9.40 60.23
CA ALA A 140 67.00 -9.56 60.53
C ALA A 140 66.32 -10.28 59.37
N SER A 141 65.45 -11.25 59.67
CA SER A 141 64.65 -11.94 58.67
C SER A 141 63.19 -12.08 59.11
N ILE A 142 62.28 -12.07 58.13
CA ILE A 142 60.85 -12.28 58.31
C ILE A 142 60.43 -13.46 57.44
N THR A 143 59.76 -14.45 58.02
CA THR A 143 59.17 -15.58 57.29
C THR A 143 57.68 -15.67 57.57
N THR A 144 56.87 -15.80 56.52
CA THR A 144 55.41 -16.02 56.61
C THR A 144 55.10 -17.52 56.66
N GLY A 145 54.21 -17.93 57.55
CA GLY A 145 53.65 -19.28 57.54
C GLY A 145 52.48 -19.42 56.57
N THR A 146 51.77 -20.54 56.65
CA THR A 146 50.59 -20.81 55.81
C THR A 146 49.42 -19.92 56.24
N CYS A 147 48.82 -19.22 55.28
CA CYS A 147 47.57 -18.49 55.52
C CYS A 147 46.45 -19.48 55.83
N THR A 148 45.70 -19.23 56.89
CA THR A 148 44.53 -20.01 57.29
C THR A 148 43.32 -19.10 57.44
N TRP A 149 42.13 -19.61 57.12
CA TRP A 149 40.88 -18.89 57.29
C TRP A 149 39.94 -19.67 58.20
N ASN A 150 39.23 -18.97 59.07
CA ASN A 150 38.08 -19.52 59.79
C ASN A 150 37.01 -18.43 60.03
N ASP A 151 35.78 -18.86 60.31
CA ASP A 151 34.64 -17.95 60.50
C ASP A 151 34.82 -16.95 61.66
N THR A 152 35.63 -17.31 62.68
CA THR A 152 35.81 -16.48 63.88
C THR A 152 36.84 -15.37 63.69
N ASN A 153 37.95 -15.66 63.02
CA ASN A 153 39.15 -14.81 62.95
C ASN A 153 39.41 -14.25 61.54
N GLY A 154 38.65 -14.70 60.54
CA GLY A 154 38.90 -14.36 59.14
C GLY A 154 40.19 -14.99 58.61
N SER A 155 40.80 -14.35 57.62
CA SER A 155 42.06 -14.76 57.03
C SER A 155 43.22 -14.33 57.93
N ILE A 156 44.05 -15.26 58.39
CA ILE A 156 45.19 -14.98 59.27
C ILE A 156 46.43 -15.72 58.79
N THR A 157 47.58 -15.05 58.87
CA THR A 157 48.89 -15.64 58.53
C THR A 157 49.86 -15.45 59.70
N PRO A 158 50.46 -16.52 60.24
CA PRO A 158 51.49 -16.37 61.25
C PRO A 158 52.79 -15.85 60.62
N VAL A 159 53.49 -14.97 61.32
CA VAL A 159 54.74 -14.36 60.88
C VAL A 159 55.82 -14.59 61.94
N THR A 160 56.98 -15.12 61.54
CA THR A 160 58.13 -15.27 62.42
C THR A 160 59.21 -14.27 62.06
N ILE A 161 59.67 -13.52 63.05
CA ILE A 161 60.77 -12.55 62.97
C ILE A 161 61.96 -13.18 63.68
N THR A 162 63.12 -13.21 63.02
CA THR A 162 64.39 -13.67 63.61
C THR A 162 65.41 -12.54 63.54
N LEU A 163 66.03 -12.21 64.67
CA LEU A 163 66.96 -11.11 64.84
C LEU A 163 68.29 -11.63 65.40
N ASP A 164 69.40 -11.17 64.82
CA ASP A 164 70.74 -11.37 65.32
C ASP A 164 71.43 -10.01 65.43
N HIS A 165 71.61 -9.53 66.67
CA HIS A 165 72.13 -8.19 66.99
C HIS A 165 71.43 -7.05 66.22
N ALA A 166 70.11 -7.16 66.07
CA ALA A 166 69.26 -6.20 65.35
C ALA A 166 68.00 -5.85 66.16
N SER A 167 67.39 -4.71 65.84
CA SER A 167 66.02 -4.35 66.23
C SER A 167 65.20 -4.06 64.98
N LEU A 168 63.99 -4.64 64.90
CA LEU A 168 63.09 -4.51 63.76
C LEU A 168 61.80 -3.80 64.17
N SER A 169 61.37 -2.81 63.39
CA SER A 169 60.05 -2.18 63.50
C SER A 169 59.14 -2.68 62.38
N LEU A 170 58.00 -3.27 62.73
CA LEU A 170 56.95 -3.71 61.80
C LEU A 170 55.67 -2.93 62.13
N ASN A 171 55.20 -2.11 61.19
CA ASN A 171 54.02 -1.26 61.34
C ASN A 171 54.01 -0.41 62.64
N GLY A 172 55.18 0.11 63.03
CA GLY A 172 55.37 0.94 64.21
C GLY A 172 55.64 0.17 65.52
N THR A 173 55.47 -1.15 65.55
CA THR A 173 55.80 -1.99 66.71
C THR A 173 57.26 -2.44 66.64
N SER A 174 58.02 -2.26 67.72
CA SER A 174 59.45 -2.61 67.79
C SER A 174 59.68 -3.99 68.39
N TYR A 175 60.54 -4.77 67.75
CA TYR A 175 60.95 -6.12 68.14
C TYR A 175 62.47 -6.14 68.38
N THR A 176 62.88 -6.70 69.52
CA THR A 176 64.29 -6.78 69.94
C THR A 176 64.67 -8.19 70.43
N ALA A 177 63.70 -9.08 70.58
CA ALA A 177 63.97 -10.47 70.96
C ALA A 177 64.57 -11.23 69.76
N PRO A 178 65.50 -12.18 69.99
CA PRO A 178 66.14 -12.95 68.90
C PRO A 178 65.14 -13.69 68.00
N GLN A 179 63.97 -14.02 68.53
CA GLN A 179 62.88 -14.60 67.77
C GLN A 179 61.54 -14.15 68.33
N THR A 180 60.60 -13.78 67.45
CA THR A 180 59.21 -13.46 67.81
C THR A 180 58.26 -14.01 66.77
N THR A 181 57.18 -14.66 67.21
CA THR A 181 56.11 -15.14 66.31
C THR A 181 54.83 -14.34 66.57
N ILE A 182 54.31 -13.71 65.52
CA ILE A 182 52.98 -13.09 65.47
C ILE A 182 52.04 -14.16 64.93
N THR A 183 51.06 -14.58 65.71
CA THR A 183 50.22 -15.75 65.38
C THR A 183 49.12 -15.49 64.36
N ASP A 184 48.67 -14.25 64.27
CA ASP A 184 47.36 -13.90 63.70
C ASP A 184 47.40 -12.56 62.96
N LEU A 185 48.40 -12.39 62.08
CA LEU A 185 48.47 -11.19 61.26
C LEU A 185 47.43 -11.25 60.14
N GLN A 186 46.56 -10.24 60.08
CA GLN A 186 45.48 -10.12 59.09
C GLN A 186 46.06 -9.82 57.68
N PRO A 187 45.27 -9.95 56.60
CA PRO A 187 45.71 -9.61 55.26
C PRO A 187 45.98 -8.12 55.17
N GLY A 188 47.08 -7.74 54.51
CA GLY A 188 47.51 -6.35 54.49
C GLY A 188 48.93 -6.15 54.02
N THR A 189 49.31 -4.88 53.99
CA THR A 189 50.65 -4.42 53.59
C THR A 189 51.28 -3.74 54.79
N TYR A 190 52.34 -4.33 55.34
CA TYR A 190 52.97 -3.91 56.58
C TYR A 190 54.37 -3.37 56.29
N PRO A 191 54.62 -2.06 56.44
CA PRO A 191 55.95 -1.51 56.29
C PRO A 191 56.84 -2.01 57.43
N TYR A 192 58.09 -2.34 57.12
CA TYR A 192 59.09 -2.70 58.11
C TYR A 192 60.46 -2.10 57.83
N SER A 193 61.22 -1.94 58.90
CA SER A 193 62.62 -1.51 58.90
C SER A 193 63.36 -2.19 60.02
N TRP A 194 64.68 -2.34 59.92
CA TRP A 194 65.49 -2.84 61.01
C TRP A 194 66.83 -2.11 61.05
N VAL A 195 67.42 -2.06 62.25
CA VAL A 195 68.70 -1.41 62.53
C VAL A 195 69.56 -2.33 63.41
N ALA A 196 70.87 -2.38 63.17
CA ALA A 196 71.81 -3.09 64.04
C ALA A 196 71.82 -2.49 65.46
N THR A 197 71.97 -3.34 66.47
CA THR A 197 72.19 -2.92 67.85
C THR A 197 73.67 -2.57 68.07
N GLY A 198 73.96 -1.73 69.09
CA GLY A 198 75.28 -1.11 69.26
C GLY A 198 76.46 -2.08 69.20
N GLY A 199 77.47 -1.75 68.39
CA GLY A 199 78.65 -2.59 68.14
C GLY A 199 78.56 -3.48 66.90
N TYR A 200 77.42 -3.50 66.21
CA TYR A 200 77.19 -4.25 64.98
C TYR A 200 76.84 -3.32 63.81
N GLN A 201 77.09 -3.77 62.58
CA GLN A 201 76.75 -3.05 61.36
C GLN A 201 75.61 -3.76 60.63
N GLY A 202 74.66 -2.99 60.09
CA GLY A 202 73.53 -3.50 59.34
C GLY A 202 72.28 -2.66 59.51
N GLY A 203 71.39 -2.72 58.53
CA GLY A 203 70.08 -2.09 58.60
C GLY A 203 69.43 -2.00 57.24
N GLU A 204 68.11 -2.07 57.22
CA GLU A 204 67.30 -1.82 56.04
C GLU A 204 66.09 -0.95 56.42
N SER A 205 65.77 0.02 55.57
CA SER A 205 64.59 0.88 55.73
C SER A 205 63.62 0.70 54.57
N ASN A 206 62.32 0.95 54.81
CA ASN A 206 61.27 0.99 53.80
C ASN A 206 61.01 -0.32 53.05
N LYS A 207 61.12 -1.46 53.73
CA LYS A 207 60.68 -2.74 53.18
C LYS A 207 59.20 -2.94 53.48
N THR A 208 58.59 -3.88 52.77
CA THR A 208 57.16 -4.15 52.88
C THR A 208 56.90 -5.64 52.98
N LEU A 209 56.15 -6.05 54.00
CA LEU A 209 55.62 -7.38 54.16
C LEU A 209 54.19 -7.42 53.65
N ILE A 210 53.89 -8.27 52.67
CA ILE A 210 52.55 -8.46 52.13
C ILE A 210 51.99 -9.76 52.71
N ILE A 211 50.86 -9.66 53.41
CA ILE A 211 50.09 -10.79 53.88
C ILE A 211 48.88 -10.97 52.95
N PRO A 212 48.80 -12.07 52.18
CA PRO A 212 47.70 -12.30 51.26
C PRO A 212 46.40 -12.60 52.00
N ASP A 213 45.27 -12.33 51.35
CA ASP A 213 43.96 -12.77 51.80
C ASP A 213 43.70 -14.19 51.30
N CYS A 214 43.44 -15.13 52.21
CA CYS A 214 43.06 -16.51 51.91
C CYS A 214 41.60 -16.81 52.25
N THR A 215 40.74 -15.78 52.27
CA THR A 215 39.30 -15.96 52.42
C THR A 215 38.74 -16.85 51.29
N PRO A 216 38.13 -18.01 51.60
CA PRO A 216 37.50 -18.89 50.61
C PRO A 216 36.40 -18.15 49.85
N LEU A 217 36.18 -18.46 48.57
CA LEU A 217 35.14 -17.79 47.77
C LEU A 217 33.73 -18.09 48.34
N PRO A 218 32.76 -17.15 48.27
CA PRO A 218 31.39 -17.44 48.69
C PRO A 218 30.75 -18.46 47.76
N THR A 219 29.88 -19.32 48.31
CA THR A 219 28.98 -20.15 47.50
C THR A 219 27.93 -19.29 46.81
N ASN A 220 27.48 -19.72 45.63
CA ASN A 220 26.36 -19.10 44.93
C ASN A 220 25.42 -20.18 44.42
N VAL A 221 24.18 -20.15 44.91
CA VAL A 221 23.13 -21.09 44.53
C VAL A 221 21.86 -20.30 44.25
N TYR A 222 21.25 -20.54 43.09
CA TYR A 222 19.97 -19.95 42.71
C TYR A 222 19.26 -20.82 41.68
N ALA A 223 17.93 -20.71 41.65
CA ALA A 223 17.10 -21.39 40.65
C ALA A 223 16.43 -20.40 39.70
N THR A 224 16.28 -20.79 38.44
CA THR A 224 15.49 -20.04 37.45
C THR A 224 14.36 -20.91 36.92
N ASN A 225 13.13 -20.42 37.05
CA ASN A 225 11.95 -21.05 36.47
C ASN A 225 11.82 -20.67 34.99
N GLY A 226 11.65 -21.66 34.13
CA GLY A 226 11.22 -21.46 32.75
C GLY A 226 9.69 -21.35 32.63
N THR A 227 9.20 -21.37 31.40
CA THR A 227 7.76 -21.31 31.12
C THR A 227 7.10 -22.64 31.48
N CYS A 228 6.05 -22.59 32.29
CA CYS A 228 5.27 -23.77 32.64
C CYS A 228 4.57 -24.34 31.40
N GLY A 229 4.69 -25.66 31.19
CA GLY A 229 3.99 -26.40 30.15
C GLY A 229 2.95 -27.35 30.75
N TRP A 230 1.86 -27.58 30.03
CA TRP A 230 0.85 -28.56 30.39
C TRP A 230 0.64 -29.54 29.24
N THR A 231 0.54 -30.82 29.57
CA THR A 231 0.07 -31.85 28.62
C THR A 231 -0.91 -32.78 29.32
N SER A 232 -1.85 -33.34 28.56
CA SER A 232 -2.85 -34.27 29.09
C SER A 232 -2.26 -35.53 29.73
N THR A 233 -1.03 -35.91 29.36
CA THR A 233 -0.33 -37.09 29.90
C THR A 233 0.60 -36.79 31.07
N GLN A 234 1.15 -35.58 31.19
CA GLN A 234 2.15 -35.24 32.21
C GLN A 234 1.67 -34.20 33.25
N GLY A 235 0.49 -33.62 33.02
CA GLY A 235 -0.04 -32.51 33.82
C GLY A 235 0.80 -31.24 33.67
N SER A 236 0.68 -30.33 34.64
CA SER A 236 1.49 -29.12 34.72
C SER A 236 2.94 -29.46 35.12
N LYS A 237 3.90 -29.03 34.31
CA LYS A 237 5.34 -29.18 34.53
C LYS A 237 6.06 -27.89 34.19
N THR A 238 6.90 -27.41 35.10
CA THR A 238 7.75 -26.25 34.86
C THR A 238 9.21 -26.70 34.75
N PRO A 239 9.91 -26.38 33.64
CA PRO A 239 11.33 -26.56 33.57
C PRO A 239 12.01 -25.59 34.55
N VAL A 240 12.88 -26.11 35.42
CA VAL A 240 13.64 -25.33 36.40
C VAL A 240 15.12 -25.62 36.18
N THR A 241 15.95 -24.57 36.15
CA THR A 241 17.40 -24.72 36.08
C THR A 241 18.02 -24.30 37.41
N LEU A 242 18.68 -25.24 38.09
CA LEU A 242 19.39 -25.01 39.34
C LEU A 242 20.87 -24.75 39.06
N ASN A 243 21.37 -23.58 39.44
CA ASN A 243 22.77 -23.17 39.26
C ASN A 243 23.49 -23.25 40.60
N ILE A 244 24.62 -23.95 40.64
CA ILE A 244 25.39 -24.25 41.86
C ILE A 244 26.87 -23.93 41.62
N THR A 245 27.42 -23.01 42.40
CA THR A 245 28.86 -22.69 42.39
C THR A 245 29.45 -22.89 43.78
N GLY A 246 30.44 -23.78 43.88
CA GLY A 246 31.21 -24.02 45.10
C GLY A 246 30.45 -24.69 46.24
N ALA A 247 29.29 -25.29 45.98
CA ALA A 247 28.45 -25.92 46.99
C ALA A 247 27.99 -27.32 46.58
N SER A 248 27.59 -28.11 47.56
CA SER A 248 26.89 -29.39 47.38
C SER A 248 25.68 -29.45 48.31
N GLY A 249 24.59 -30.10 47.87
CA GLY A 249 23.33 -30.06 48.59
C GLY A 249 22.29 -31.07 48.11
N THR A 250 21.12 -31.05 48.75
CA THR A 250 19.98 -31.92 48.42
C THR A 250 18.77 -31.09 48.01
N LEU A 251 18.09 -31.50 46.94
CA LEU A 251 16.82 -30.89 46.51
C LEU A 251 15.66 -31.69 47.11
N ASN A 252 14.82 -31.01 47.88
CA ASN A 252 13.63 -31.55 48.52
C ASN A 252 12.39 -30.91 47.89
N GLY A 253 11.33 -31.70 47.73
CA GLY A 253 10.06 -31.23 47.18
C GLY A 253 8.85 -31.87 47.87
N PRO A 254 7.63 -31.65 47.37
CA PRO A 254 6.40 -32.12 48.00
C PRO A 254 6.33 -33.65 48.17
N GLY A 255 7.03 -34.40 47.32
CA GLY A 255 7.12 -35.86 47.36
C GLY A 255 8.34 -36.43 48.10
N GLY A 256 9.12 -35.59 48.81
CA GLY A 256 10.37 -35.97 49.46
C GLY A 256 11.62 -35.49 48.71
N THR A 257 12.77 -36.10 48.98
CA THR A 257 14.06 -35.75 48.36
C THR A 257 14.12 -36.21 46.90
N LEU A 258 14.37 -35.28 45.98
CA LEU A 258 14.47 -35.54 44.54
C LEU A 258 15.88 -35.98 44.12
N GLY A 259 16.91 -35.47 44.80
CA GLY A 259 18.30 -35.78 44.44
C GLY A 259 19.33 -34.99 45.23
N SER A 260 20.60 -35.35 45.04
CA SER A 260 21.77 -34.61 45.54
C SER A 260 22.54 -34.02 44.36
N TYR A 261 22.97 -32.77 44.49
CA TYR A 261 23.62 -32.01 43.42
C TYR A 261 24.81 -31.23 43.97
N ASN A 262 25.83 -31.02 43.12
CA ASN A 262 27.03 -30.29 43.49
C ASN A 262 27.51 -29.38 42.34
N SER A 263 28.62 -28.66 42.53
CA SER A 263 29.13 -27.71 41.54
C SER A 263 29.47 -28.36 40.18
N SER A 264 29.85 -29.64 40.18
CA SER A 264 30.14 -30.39 38.95
C SER A 264 28.89 -30.77 38.14
N ASN A 265 27.71 -30.69 38.74
CA ASN A 265 26.43 -30.95 38.07
C ASN A 265 25.79 -29.67 37.49
N SER A 266 26.30 -28.48 37.82
CA SER A 266 25.69 -27.20 37.44
C SER A 266 25.97 -26.83 35.97
N PRO A 267 24.99 -26.30 35.21
CA PRO A 267 23.58 -26.12 35.59
C PRO A 267 22.77 -27.43 35.52
N VAL A 268 21.89 -27.65 36.50
CA VAL A 268 21.03 -28.85 36.56
C VAL A 268 19.64 -28.55 35.98
N PRO A 269 19.25 -29.14 34.83
CA PRO A 269 17.89 -29.03 34.33
C PRO A 269 16.95 -29.99 35.07
N LEU A 270 15.82 -29.47 35.54
CA LEU A 270 14.79 -30.17 36.28
C LEU A 270 13.42 -29.95 35.61
N SER A 271 12.52 -30.92 35.71
CA SER A 271 11.12 -30.77 35.28
C SER A 271 10.21 -31.03 36.49
N LEU A 272 9.80 -29.94 37.13
CA LEU A 272 9.12 -29.96 38.43
C LEU A 272 7.61 -29.80 38.27
N SER A 273 6.85 -30.53 39.08
CA SER A 273 5.39 -30.32 39.21
C SER A 273 5.11 -29.09 40.08
N PRO A 274 3.87 -28.57 40.08
CA PRO A 274 3.48 -27.50 40.99
C PRO A 274 3.74 -27.87 42.45
N GLY A 275 4.33 -26.94 43.20
CA GLY A 275 4.71 -27.15 44.59
C GLY A 275 5.86 -26.27 45.04
N ASN A 276 6.21 -26.39 46.32
CA ASN A 276 7.35 -25.71 46.92
C ASN A 276 8.50 -26.71 47.12
N TYR A 277 9.68 -26.29 46.70
CA TYR A 277 10.92 -27.06 46.78
C TYR A 277 11.96 -26.27 47.56
N SER A 278 12.89 -26.98 48.21
CA SER A 278 14.03 -26.38 48.91
C SER A 278 15.31 -27.10 48.51
N PHE A 279 16.38 -26.34 48.28
CA PHE A 279 17.71 -26.88 48.05
C PHE A 279 18.61 -26.50 49.21
N ASP A 280 18.88 -27.46 50.09
CA ASP A 280 19.71 -27.31 51.28
C ASP A 280 21.17 -27.60 50.92
N PHE A 281 22.07 -26.63 51.07
CA PHE A 281 23.45 -26.72 50.58
C PHE A 281 24.51 -26.35 51.61
N THR A 282 25.70 -26.93 51.43
CA THR A 282 26.93 -26.65 52.19
C THR A 282 28.09 -26.41 51.23
N ALA A 283 29.00 -25.49 51.58
CA ALA A 283 30.18 -25.18 50.80
C ALA A 283 31.09 -26.40 50.57
N GLU A 284 31.63 -26.50 49.36
CA GLU A 284 32.70 -27.41 49.01
C GLU A 284 34.07 -26.87 49.48
N THR A 285 35.09 -27.72 49.44
CA THR A 285 36.46 -27.31 49.81
C THR A 285 36.92 -26.12 48.96
N GLY A 286 37.41 -25.06 49.61
CA GLY A 286 37.83 -23.81 48.95
C GLY A 286 36.73 -22.75 48.82
N TYR A 287 35.51 -23.05 49.27
CA TYR A 287 34.39 -22.11 49.34
C TYR A 287 33.88 -21.95 50.78
N ARG A 288 33.03 -20.95 51.00
CA ARG A 288 32.36 -20.68 52.29
C ARG A 288 30.86 -20.46 52.13
N GLY A 289 30.10 -20.82 53.15
CA GLY A 289 28.66 -20.60 53.26
C GLY A 289 27.83 -21.89 53.22
N SER A 290 26.66 -21.82 53.84
CA SER A 290 25.60 -22.83 53.76
C SER A 290 24.25 -22.10 53.78
N GLY A 291 23.21 -22.77 53.32
CA GLY A 291 21.88 -22.17 53.26
C GLY A 291 20.85 -23.05 52.59
N THR A 292 19.69 -22.46 52.36
CA THR A 292 18.56 -23.09 51.68
C THR A 292 18.05 -22.16 50.60
N GLU A 293 17.99 -22.63 49.36
CA GLU A 293 17.34 -21.92 48.25
C GLU A 293 15.92 -22.45 48.07
N ASN A 294 14.92 -21.56 48.13
CA ASN A 294 13.50 -21.93 48.00
C ASN A 294 13.01 -21.71 46.56
N ILE A 295 12.40 -22.73 45.98
CA ILE A 295 11.89 -22.72 44.61
C ILE A 295 10.38 -22.96 44.67
N SER A 296 9.59 -22.00 44.20
CA SER A 296 8.13 -22.16 44.10
C SER A 296 7.75 -22.36 42.63
N VAL A 297 7.00 -23.43 42.35
CA VAL A 297 6.50 -23.78 41.03
C VAL A 297 4.98 -23.69 41.05
N ALA A 298 4.41 -22.76 40.29
CA ALA A 298 2.97 -22.59 40.17
C ALA A 298 2.36 -23.61 39.20
N ALA A 299 1.07 -23.89 39.35
CA ALA A 299 0.30 -24.62 38.34
C ALA A 299 0.03 -23.73 37.12
N CYS A 300 0.04 -24.33 35.94
CA CYS A 300 -0.38 -23.70 34.68
C CYS A 300 -1.46 -24.54 34.02
N ASN A 301 -2.62 -24.63 34.66
CA ASN A 301 -3.75 -25.27 34.00
C ASN A 301 -4.15 -24.42 32.78
N PRO A 302 -4.35 -25.02 31.60
CA PRO A 302 -4.92 -24.31 30.47
C PRO A 302 -6.34 -23.85 30.81
N THR A 303 -6.76 -22.68 30.30
CA THR A 303 -8.14 -22.20 30.48
C THR A 303 -9.06 -22.89 29.47
N ALA A 304 -10.20 -23.42 29.91
CA ALA A 304 -11.20 -23.96 29.00
C ALA A 304 -11.84 -22.84 28.18
N SER A 305 -12.10 -23.11 26.91
CA SER A 305 -12.77 -22.16 26.01
C SER A 305 -13.72 -22.87 25.07
N VAL A 306 -14.85 -22.23 24.82
CA VAL A 306 -15.86 -22.66 23.84
C VAL A 306 -16.27 -21.44 23.04
N SER A 307 -16.01 -21.46 21.75
CA SER A 307 -16.50 -20.45 20.82
C SER A 307 -17.20 -21.10 19.64
N HIS A 308 -18.02 -20.33 18.93
CA HIS A 308 -18.69 -20.79 17.72
C HIS A 308 -18.55 -19.74 16.62
N SER A 309 -18.50 -20.19 15.38
CA SER A 309 -18.58 -19.37 14.18
C SER A 309 -19.73 -19.88 13.31
N ILE A 310 -20.50 -18.94 12.76
CA ILE A 310 -21.62 -19.21 11.87
C ILE A 310 -21.16 -18.82 10.47
N GLU A 311 -21.17 -19.77 9.54
CA GLU A 311 -20.88 -19.51 8.12
C GLU A 311 -22.12 -18.98 7.40
N ASP A 312 -21.98 -18.67 6.11
CA ASP A 312 -23.12 -18.23 5.30
C ASP A 312 -24.15 -19.35 5.12
N CYS A 313 -25.42 -18.96 4.99
CA CYS A 313 -26.52 -19.88 4.78
C CYS A 313 -26.39 -20.61 3.42
N THR A 314 -26.61 -21.92 3.42
CA THR A 314 -26.65 -22.78 2.23
C THR A 314 -28.09 -23.22 1.98
N PHE A 315 -28.55 -23.12 0.73
CA PHE A 315 -29.88 -23.57 0.33
C PHE A 315 -29.77 -24.81 -0.55
N GLN A 316 -30.22 -25.97 -0.05
CA GLN A 316 -30.22 -27.23 -0.79
C GLN A 316 -31.53 -27.97 -0.58
N ASN A 317 -32.03 -28.66 -1.61
CA ASN A 317 -33.26 -29.47 -1.53
C ASN A 317 -34.49 -28.74 -0.96
N ASN A 318 -34.59 -27.43 -1.21
CA ASN A 318 -35.66 -26.57 -0.70
C ASN A 318 -35.64 -26.32 0.83
N GLU A 319 -34.50 -26.59 1.49
CA GLU A 319 -34.26 -26.31 2.90
C GLU A 319 -33.07 -25.35 3.06
N SER A 320 -33.16 -24.45 4.04
CA SER A 320 -32.05 -23.57 4.44
C SER A 320 -31.27 -24.23 5.58
N SER A 321 -29.98 -24.46 5.37
CA SER A 321 -29.04 -24.88 6.40
C SER A 321 -27.96 -23.82 6.59
N THR A 322 -27.31 -23.81 7.74
CA THR A 322 -26.14 -22.95 7.99
C THR A 322 -25.11 -23.76 8.74
N SER A 323 -23.88 -23.78 8.24
CA SER A 323 -22.76 -24.47 8.87
C SER A 323 -22.34 -23.69 10.12
N VAL A 324 -22.34 -24.36 11.27
CA VAL A 324 -21.88 -23.82 12.55
C VAL A 324 -20.71 -24.65 13.02
N SER A 325 -19.56 -24.01 13.17
CA SER A 325 -18.33 -24.63 13.69
C SER A 325 -18.12 -24.24 15.14
N PHE A 326 -17.79 -25.21 15.97
CA PHE A 326 -17.38 -24.99 17.36
C PHE A 326 -15.86 -25.19 17.49
N ASP A 327 -15.21 -24.24 18.15
CA ASP A 327 -13.82 -24.37 18.62
C ASP A 327 -13.85 -24.62 20.13
N ILE A 328 -13.48 -25.84 20.52
CA ILE A 328 -13.66 -26.36 21.88
C ILE A 328 -12.30 -26.77 22.43
N SER A 329 -11.93 -26.18 23.56
CA SER A 329 -10.73 -26.56 24.32
C SER A 329 -11.08 -26.81 25.77
N GLY A 330 -10.89 -28.06 26.23
CA GLY A 330 -11.01 -28.39 27.65
C GLY A 330 -12.42 -28.37 28.24
N ALA A 331 -13.47 -28.48 27.42
CA ALA A 331 -14.85 -28.52 27.87
C ALA A 331 -15.69 -29.54 27.10
N ASP A 332 -16.70 -30.11 27.75
CA ASP A 332 -17.74 -30.93 27.13
C ASP A 332 -18.92 -30.04 26.73
N VAL A 333 -19.27 -29.98 25.45
CA VAL A 333 -20.33 -29.11 24.93
C VAL A 333 -21.58 -29.92 24.56
N THR A 334 -22.75 -29.44 24.94
CA THR A 334 -24.05 -29.99 24.50
C THR A 334 -24.84 -28.88 23.82
N LEU A 335 -25.19 -29.09 22.55
CA LEU A 335 -25.96 -28.16 21.72
C LEU A 335 -27.41 -28.63 21.64
N SER A 336 -28.35 -27.74 21.96
CA SER A 336 -29.79 -27.98 21.86
C SER A 336 -30.39 -27.02 20.83
N GLY A 337 -31.10 -27.57 19.85
CA GLY A 337 -31.73 -26.84 18.76
C GLY A 337 -33.27 -26.81 18.83
N PRO A 338 -33.91 -26.26 17.80
CA PRO A 338 -35.37 -26.29 17.62
C PRO A 338 -35.90 -27.73 17.68
N GLU A 339 -37.17 -27.87 18.08
CA GLU A 339 -37.89 -29.16 18.14
C GLU A 339 -37.26 -30.23 19.06
N GLY A 340 -36.33 -29.83 19.95
CA GLY A 340 -35.68 -30.74 20.89
C GLY A 340 -34.53 -31.55 20.28
N ALA A 341 -34.02 -31.15 19.10
CA ALA A 341 -32.80 -31.73 18.55
C ALA A 341 -31.62 -31.48 19.51
N SER A 342 -30.89 -32.54 19.86
CA SER A 342 -29.69 -32.46 20.70
C SER A 342 -28.50 -32.98 19.92
N TYR A 343 -27.44 -32.18 19.86
CA TYR A 343 -26.17 -32.51 19.23
C TYR A 343 -25.10 -32.52 20.32
N HIS A 344 -24.26 -33.55 20.29
CA HIS A 344 -23.13 -33.70 21.21
C HIS A 344 -21.84 -33.52 20.40
N PRO A 345 -21.38 -32.28 20.19
CA PRO A 345 -20.05 -32.06 19.63
C PRO A 345 -19.01 -32.80 20.47
N SER A 346 -18.18 -33.59 19.79
CA SER A 346 -17.02 -34.24 20.41
C SER A 346 -16.08 -33.19 21.00
N MET A 347 -15.17 -33.60 21.89
CA MET A 347 -14.11 -32.75 22.47
C MET A 347 -13.10 -32.17 21.45
N GLU A 348 -13.40 -32.23 20.15
CA GLU A 348 -12.61 -31.72 19.04
C GLU A 348 -13.50 -30.91 18.09
N ASN A 349 -12.90 -29.93 17.41
CA ASN A 349 -13.58 -28.98 16.54
C ASN A 349 -14.51 -29.69 15.55
N SER A 350 -15.79 -29.35 15.62
CA SER A 350 -16.84 -29.98 14.82
C SER A 350 -17.70 -28.91 14.15
N ALA A 351 -18.05 -29.17 12.89
CA ALA A 351 -18.95 -28.36 12.08
C ALA A 351 -20.28 -29.11 11.88
N PHE A 352 -21.39 -28.39 11.99
CA PHE A 352 -22.74 -28.93 11.81
C PHE A 352 -23.53 -28.06 10.84
N ASP A 353 -24.18 -28.68 9.86
CA ASP A 353 -25.21 -28.00 9.07
C ASP A 353 -26.52 -28.00 9.86
N LEU A 354 -26.94 -26.83 10.33
CA LEU A 354 -28.10 -26.65 11.19
C LEU A 354 -29.21 -25.87 10.46
N PRO A 355 -30.49 -26.26 10.58
CA PRO A 355 -31.60 -25.49 10.00
C PRO A 355 -31.78 -24.13 10.70
N SER A 356 -32.57 -23.24 10.09
CA SER A 356 -32.92 -21.97 10.73
C SER A 356 -33.63 -22.18 12.06
N GLY A 357 -33.26 -21.43 13.11
CA GLY A 357 -33.86 -21.55 14.42
C GLY A 357 -33.02 -20.98 15.56
N PHE A 358 -33.51 -21.16 16.78
CA PHE A 358 -32.81 -20.75 18.01
C PHE A 358 -32.07 -21.96 18.62
N TYR A 359 -30.78 -21.77 18.90
CA TYR A 359 -29.91 -22.80 19.45
C TYR A 359 -29.32 -22.32 20.77
N THR A 360 -29.24 -23.21 21.74
CA THR A 360 -28.54 -22.98 23.01
C THR A 360 -27.48 -24.06 23.17
N TYR A 361 -26.26 -23.69 23.53
CA TYR A 361 -25.24 -24.65 23.92
C TYR A 361 -24.79 -24.42 25.36
N ASN A 362 -24.61 -25.52 26.08
CA ASN A 362 -24.08 -25.54 27.43
C ASN A 362 -22.72 -26.23 27.41
N TRP A 363 -21.80 -25.81 28.28
CA TRP A 363 -20.51 -26.48 28.42
C TRP A 363 -20.15 -26.74 29.87
N ALA A 364 -19.48 -27.88 30.10
CA ALA A 364 -18.88 -28.24 31.38
C ALA A 364 -17.36 -28.28 31.24
N VAL A 365 -16.65 -27.54 32.09
CA VAL A 365 -15.18 -27.49 32.09
C VAL A 365 -14.63 -28.81 32.61
N HIS A 366 -13.67 -29.38 31.88
CA HIS A 366 -13.01 -30.62 32.28
C HIS A 366 -12.14 -30.37 33.53
N PRO A 367 -12.05 -31.30 34.50
CA PRO A 367 -11.31 -31.11 35.76
C PRO A 367 -9.83 -30.71 35.71
N TYR A 368 -9.22 -30.67 34.52
CA TYR A 368 -7.80 -30.33 34.31
C TYR A 368 -7.59 -28.96 33.66
N TYR A 369 -8.67 -28.23 33.40
CA TYR A 369 -8.67 -26.90 32.82
C TYR A 369 -9.25 -25.91 33.85
N ASP A 370 -8.76 -24.68 33.83
CA ASP A 370 -9.33 -23.59 34.62
C ASP A 370 -10.52 -22.98 33.87
N GLY A 371 -11.59 -22.62 34.57
CA GLY A 371 -12.76 -21.98 33.97
C GLY A 371 -14.06 -22.28 34.72
N GLU A 372 -15.13 -21.61 34.32
CA GLU A 372 -16.48 -21.86 34.84
C GLU A 372 -17.33 -22.57 33.76
N ASN A 373 -18.21 -23.45 34.23
CA ASN A 373 -19.28 -23.98 33.38
C ASN A 373 -20.15 -22.83 32.91
N GLY A 374 -20.68 -22.91 31.69
CA GLY A 374 -21.50 -21.84 31.16
C GLY A 374 -22.48 -22.27 30.09
N SER A 375 -23.21 -21.29 29.58
CA SER A 375 -24.16 -21.45 28.49
C SER A 375 -24.18 -20.21 27.61
N ASN A 376 -24.48 -20.40 26.33
CA ASN A 376 -24.68 -19.32 25.37
C ASN A 376 -25.70 -19.75 24.32
N ASN A 377 -26.19 -18.81 23.54
CA ASN A 377 -27.18 -19.06 22.49
C ASN A 377 -26.86 -18.28 21.21
N PHE A 378 -27.39 -18.77 20.09
CA PHE A 378 -27.34 -18.10 18.81
C PHE A 378 -28.60 -18.40 18.00
N THR A 379 -28.90 -17.55 17.02
CA THR A 379 -30.02 -17.70 16.11
C THR A 379 -29.52 -17.83 14.68
N LEU A 380 -30.02 -18.85 13.97
CA LEU A 380 -29.81 -19.01 12.54
C LEU A 380 -31.03 -18.48 11.79
N GLY A 381 -30.83 -17.50 10.92
CA GLY A 381 -31.87 -16.97 10.04
C GLY A 381 -32.15 -17.88 8.86
N THR A 382 -33.25 -17.66 8.16
CA THR A 382 -33.47 -18.24 6.84
C THR A 382 -32.60 -17.51 5.81
N CYS A 383 -32.12 -18.21 4.78
CA CYS A 383 -31.43 -17.61 3.64
C CYS A 383 -32.29 -16.48 3.02
N ILE A 384 -31.66 -15.39 2.58
CA ILE A 384 -32.36 -14.28 1.91
C ILE A 384 -32.83 -14.77 0.53
N PRO A 385 -34.08 -14.56 0.09
CA PRO A 385 -34.51 -14.99 -1.23
C PRO A 385 -33.70 -14.27 -2.32
N ALA A 386 -33.16 -15.03 -3.27
CA ALA A 386 -32.56 -14.46 -4.47
C ALA A 386 -33.65 -13.81 -5.35
N GLN A 387 -33.31 -12.74 -6.04
CA GLN A 387 -34.23 -11.99 -6.89
C GLN A 387 -33.63 -11.76 -8.28
N VAL A 388 -34.43 -12.03 -9.31
CA VAL A 388 -34.11 -11.76 -10.71
C VAL A 388 -35.29 -11.04 -11.33
N SER A 389 -35.04 -9.89 -11.95
CA SER A 389 -36.03 -9.15 -12.74
C SER A 389 -35.37 -8.63 -14.01
N TYR A 390 -36.17 -8.31 -15.04
CA TYR A 390 -35.66 -7.79 -16.30
C TYR A 390 -36.53 -6.65 -16.84
N ALA A 391 -35.91 -5.78 -17.63
CA ALA A 391 -36.55 -4.72 -18.40
C ALA A 391 -36.07 -4.77 -19.86
N ILE A 392 -36.96 -4.45 -20.79
CA ILE A 392 -36.68 -4.43 -22.23
C ILE A 392 -36.83 -2.99 -22.72
N SER A 393 -35.84 -2.47 -23.45
CA SER A 393 -35.88 -1.11 -24.00
C SER A 393 -36.76 -1.00 -25.26
N ASP A 394 -36.98 0.25 -25.68
CA ASP A 394 -37.48 0.57 -27.02
C ASP A 394 -36.53 0.09 -28.13
N CYS A 395 -37.05 0.01 -29.35
CA CYS A 395 -36.28 -0.38 -30.53
C CYS A 395 -35.18 0.62 -30.86
N LYS A 396 -33.97 0.13 -31.10
CA LYS A 396 -32.84 0.88 -31.62
C LYS A 396 -32.54 0.38 -33.03
N TRP A 397 -32.58 1.31 -33.98
CA TRP A 397 -32.25 1.05 -35.38
C TRP A 397 -30.80 1.44 -35.64
N THR A 398 -30.00 0.48 -36.11
CA THR A 398 -28.62 0.72 -36.56
C THR A 398 -28.53 0.17 -37.97
N ASP A 399 -28.45 1.05 -38.96
CA ASP A 399 -28.62 0.73 -40.38
C ASP A 399 -29.94 -0.03 -40.64
N ASP A 400 -29.86 -1.30 -41.05
CA ASP A 400 -31.00 -2.19 -41.35
C ASP A 400 -31.33 -3.15 -40.20
N LEU A 401 -30.58 -3.13 -39.09
CA LEU A 401 -30.78 -4.05 -37.97
C LEU A 401 -31.55 -3.38 -36.83
N ALA A 402 -32.75 -3.89 -36.56
CA ALA A 402 -33.50 -3.50 -35.38
C ALA A 402 -33.05 -4.35 -34.18
N THR A 403 -32.67 -3.69 -33.10
CA THR A 403 -32.25 -4.35 -31.87
C THR A 403 -32.86 -3.71 -30.64
N ARG A 404 -32.80 -4.41 -29.50
CA ARG A 404 -33.23 -3.91 -28.20
C ARG A 404 -32.14 -4.13 -27.16
N GLU A 405 -32.16 -3.31 -26.11
CA GLU A 405 -31.40 -3.55 -24.89
C GLU A 405 -32.25 -4.33 -23.88
N ILE A 406 -31.64 -5.30 -23.20
CA ILE A 406 -32.25 -6.02 -22.09
C ILE A 406 -31.40 -5.80 -20.85
N SER A 407 -32.01 -5.27 -19.80
CA SER A 407 -31.37 -5.07 -18.50
C SER A 407 -31.90 -6.09 -17.50
N PHE A 408 -31.01 -6.89 -16.92
CA PHE A 408 -31.31 -7.75 -15.79
C PHE A 408 -30.86 -7.09 -14.49
N THR A 409 -31.72 -7.11 -13.47
CA THR A 409 -31.37 -6.82 -12.08
C THR A 409 -31.30 -8.12 -11.30
N VAL A 410 -30.12 -8.45 -10.76
CA VAL A 410 -29.80 -9.75 -10.14
C VAL A 410 -29.28 -9.54 -8.73
N SER A 411 -29.96 -10.12 -7.74
CA SER A 411 -29.52 -10.11 -6.34
C SER A 411 -29.42 -11.55 -5.82
N GLY A 412 -28.19 -12.01 -5.59
CA GLY A 412 -27.92 -13.29 -4.95
C GLY A 412 -28.19 -14.52 -5.80
N ALA A 413 -28.13 -14.40 -7.14
CA ALA A 413 -28.32 -15.50 -8.08
C ALA A 413 -27.27 -15.50 -9.20
N VAL A 414 -27.07 -16.66 -9.82
CA VAL A 414 -26.42 -16.83 -11.11
C VAL A 414 -27.51 -17.10 -12.14
N VAL A 415 -27.60 -16.25 -13.16
CA VAL A 415 -28.58 -16.33 -14.25
C VAL A 415 -27.91 -16.87 -15.51
N THR A 416 -28.57 -17.81 -16.19
CA THR A 416 -28.19 -18.32 -17.51
C THR A 416 -29.29 -17.95 -18.50
N LEU A 417 -29.00 -17.03 -19.41
CA LEU A 417 -29.91 -16.60 -20.48
C LEU A 417 -29.68 -17.45 -21.73
N THR A 418 -30.74 -17.89 -22.39
CA THR A 418 -30.72 -18.65 -23.64
C THR A 418 -31.61 -17.97 -24.67
N GLY A 419 -31.10 -17.76 -25.89
CA GLY A 419 -31.86 -17.12 -26.97
C GLY A 419 -31.40 -17.52 -28.36
N PRO A 420 -31.89 -16.85 -29.41
CA PRO A 420 -31.45 -17.04 -30.78
C PRO A 420 -29.94 -16.73 -30.88
N GLY A 421 -29.14 -17.73 -31.25
CA GLY A 421 -27.67 -17.63 -31.26
C GLY A 421 -26.95 -18.45 -30.17
N GLY A 422 -27.69 -19.04 -29.23
CA GLY A 422 -27.17 -19.96 -28.21
C GLY A 422 -27.25 -19.41 -26.78
N PRO A 423 -26.67 -20.15 -25.81
CA PRO A 423 -26.62 -19.70 -24.42
C PRO A 423 -25.64 -18.53 -24.27
N PHE A 424 -26.07 -17.51 -23.54
CA PHE A 424 -25.20 -16.44 -23.08
C PHE A 424 -24.38 -16.94 -21.89
N SER A 425 -23.21 -16.33 -21.66
CA SER A 425 -22.40 -16.68 -20.49
C SER A 425 -23.19 -16.39 -19.20
N PRO A 426 -23.15 -17.28 -18.20
CA PRO A 426 -23.83 -17.03 -16.94
C PRO A 426 -23.34 -15.74 -16.27
N PHE A 427 -24.24 -14.98 -15.67
CA PHE A 427 -23.95 -13.72 -14.99
C PHE A 427 -24.57 -13.69 -13.59
N SER A 428 -23.95 -12.95 -12.67
CA SER A 428 -24.36 -12.92 -11.24
C SER A 428 -24.51 -11.52 -10.65
N VAL A 429 -24.47 -10.52 -11.52
CA VAL A 429 -24.65 -9.11 -11.20
C VAL A 429 -25.57 -8.51 -12.25
N ASP A 430 -26.06 -7.30 -11.97
CA ASP A 430 -26.83 -6.52 -12.94
C ASP A 430 -26.08 -6.45 -14.28
N THR A 431 -26.76 -6.87 -15.35
CA THR A 431 -26.15 -7.04 -16.66
C THR A 431 -27.09 -6.49 -17.74
N ASN A 432 -26.52 -5.67 -18.61
CA ASN A 432 -27.20 -5.16 -19.79
C ASN A 432 -26.68 -5.88 -21.03
N PHE A 433 -27.58 -6.41 -21.84
CA PHE A 433 -27.29 -6.93 -23.17
C PHE A 433 -27.74 -5.88 -24.18
N THR A 434 -26.79 -5.29 -24.90
CA THR A 434 -27.10 -4.38 -26.01
C THR A 434 -27.24 -5.16 -27.31
N ASP A 435 -27.97 -4.57 -28.24
CA ASP A 435 -28.08 -5.05 -29.62
C ASP A 435 -28.68 -6.48 -29.74
N VAL A 436 -29.65 -6.81 -28.86
CA VAL A 436 -30.29 -8.14 -28.83
C VAL A 436 -31.29 -8.27 -29.99
N PRO A 437 -31.20 -9.33 -30.82
CA PRO A 437 -32.10 -9.52 -31.95
C PRO A 437 -33.49 -10.00 -31.50
N GLU A 438 -34.47 -9.90 -32.40
CA GLU A 438 -35.80 -10.44 -32.19
C GLU A 438 -35.80 -11.95 -31.92
N GLY A 439 -36.75 -12.42 -31.11
CA GLY A 439 -36.93 -13.84 -30.84
C GLY A 439 -37.39 -14.17 -29.42
N SER A 440 -37.44 -15.47 -29.12
CA SER A 440 -37.83 -16.01 -27.83
C SER A 440 -36.60 -16.27 -26.96
N PHE A 441 -36.65 -15.80 -25.72
CA PHE A 441 -35.59 -15.96 -24.75
C PHE A 441 -36.12 -16.66 -23.50
N SER A 442 -35.33 -17.56 -22.94
CA SER A 442 -35.56 -18.16 -21.64
C SER A 442 -34.38 -17.92 -20.72
N PHE A 443 -34.62 -17.82 -19.43
CA PHE A 443 -33.55 -17.73 -18.44
C PHE A 443 -33.82 -18.66 -17.27
N ASP A 444 -32.76 -19.32 -16.82
CA ASP A 444 -32.72 -20.10 -15.58
C ASP A 444 -31.85 -19.36 -14.56
N TRP A 445 -32.19 -19.44 -13.28
CA TRP A 445 -31.32 -18.90 -12.23
C TRP A 445 -31.22 -19.80 -11.01
N VAL A 446 -30.03 -19.80 -10.40
CA VAL A 446 -29.70 -20.55 -9.18
C VAL A 446 -29.16 -19.59 -8.15
N SER A 447 -29.66 -19.64 -6.92
CA SER A 447 -29.15 -18.80 -5.81
C SER A 447 -27.66 -19.04 -5.54
N GLN A 448 -26.96 -17.98 -5.16
CA GLN A 448 -25.59 -18.03 -4.65
C GLN A 448 -25.57 -18.36 -3.15
N THR A 449 -24.41 -18.72 -2.61
CA THR A 449 -24.22 -18.88 -1.16
C THR A 449 -24.74 -17.66 -0.39
N GLY A 450 -25.50 -17.90 0.69
CA GLY A 450 -26.19 -16.88 1.47
C GLY A 450 -27.63 -16.59 1.01
N TYR A 451 -28.04 -17.07 -0.16
CA TYR A 451 -29.36 -16.82 -0.74
C TYR A 451 -30.15 -18.12 -1.00
N ALA A 452 -31.47 -18.01 -1.08
CA ALA A 452 -32.38 -19.12 -1.34
C ALA A 452 -33.11 -18.97 -2.67
N GLY A 453 -33.40 -20.12 -3.29
CA GLY A 453 -34.29 -20.25 -4.43
C GLY A 453 -33.60 -20.67 -5.72
N THR A 454 -34.42 -21.16 -6.63
CA THR A 454 -34.13 -21.32 -8.05
C THR A 454 -35.37 -20.87 -8.81
N GLY A 455 -35.22 -20.50 -10.07
CA GLY A 455 -36.37 -20.12 -10.88
C GLY A 455 -36.05 -20.09 -12.37
N GLN A 456 -37.12 -19.98 -13.15
CA GLN A 456 -37.08 -19.93 -14.60
C GLN A 456 -38.04 -18.85 -15.09
N GLY A 457 -37.75 -18.25 -16.23
CA GLY A 457 -38.64 -17.30 -16.89
C GLY A 457 -38.44 -17.26 -18.39
N GLU A 458 -39.44 -16.76 -19.11
CA GLU A 458 -39.43 -16.62 -20.56
C GLU A 458 -39.94 -15.23 -20.95
N PHE A 459 -39.39 -14.67 -22.03
CA PHE A 459 -39.88 -13.44 -22.65
C PHE A 459 -39.64 -13.47 -24.16
N ASN A 460 -40.42 -12.67 -24.89
CA ASN A 460 -40.30 -12.52 -26.34
C ASN A 460 -39.94 -11.08 -26.67
N LEU A 461 -38.96 -10.91 -27.56
CA LEU A 461 -38.66 -9.63 -28.19
C LEU A 461 -39.42 -9.57 -29.53
N PRO A 462 -40.52 -8.80 -29.62
CA PRO A 462 -41.25 -8.67 -30.88
C PRO A 462 -40.43 -7.91 -31.91
N ALA A 463 -40.69 -8.22 -33.18
CA ALA A 463 -40.17 -7.48 -34.33
C ALA A 463 -40.40 -5.98 -34.17
N CYS A 464 -39.38 -5.19 -34.45
CA CYS A 464 -39.53 -3.74 -34.53
C CYS A 464 -40.20 -3.40 -35.85
N ILE A 465 -41.38 -2.75 -35.78
CA ILE A 465 -42.07 -2.23 -36.96
C ILE A 465 -41.50 -0.83 -37.23
N PRO A 466 -40.92 -0.56 -38.42
CA PRO A 466 -40.49 0.79 -38.77
C PRO A 466 -41.64 1.79 -38.66
N GLY A 467 -41.35 3.05 -38.30
CA GLY A 467 -42.35 4.11 -38.42
C GLY A 467 -42.62 4.45 -39.89
N VAL A 468 -43.69 5.16 -40.21
CA VAL A 468 -43.96 5.63 -41.58
C VAL A 468 -43.36 7.02 -41.76
N ALA A 469 -42.63 7.23 -42.87
CA ALA A 469 -42.15 8.53 -43.30
C ALA A 469 -43.15 9.18 -44.28
N ASN A 470 -43.32 10.50 -44.21
CA ASN A 470 -44.20 11.25 -45.09
C ASN A 470 -43.62 12.62 -45.45
N VAL A 471 -43.86 13.04 -46.69
CA VAL A 471 -43.53 14.37 -47.22
C VAL A 471 -44.77 14.99 -47.82
N THR A 472 -45.04 16.24 -47.47
CA THR A 472 -46.06 17.05 -48.12
C THR A 472 -45.47 18.38 -48.55
N VAL A 473 -45.65 18.73 -49.83
CA VAL A 473 -45.28 20.03 -50.39
C VAL A 473 -46.55 20.80 -50.72
N ASN A 474 -46.80 21.90 -50.00
CA ASN A 474 -48.00 22.71 -50.16
C ASN A 474 -47.68 24.00 -50.92
N PHE A 475 -48.35 24.24 -52.04
CA PHE A 475 -48.30 25.53 -52.73
C PHE A 475 -49.18 26.55 -51.99
N LYS A 476 -48.61 27.70 -51.58
CA LYS A 476 -49.35 28.73 -50.85
C LYS A 476 -49.90 29.81 -51.79
N GLU A 477 -49.02 30.59 -52.39
CA GLU A 477 -49.39 31.72 -53.24
C GLU A 477 -48.24 32.13 -54.18
N CYS A 478 -48.58 32.90 -55.21
CA CYS A 478 -47.59 33.62 -56.02
C CYS A 478 -47.40 35.02 -55.41
N SER A 479 -46.16 35.45 -55.20
CA SER A 479 -45.82 36.81 -54.78
C SER A 479 -44.78 37.43 -55.70
N LEU A 480 -44.53 38.73 -55.54
CA LEU A 480 -43.39 39.40 -56.17
C LEU A 480 -42.27 39.53 -55.14
N ASP A 481 -41.11 38.93 -55.42
CA ASP A 481 -39.86 39.12 -54.67
C ASP A 481 -38.92 39.93 -55.54
N ASP A 482 -38.58 41.16 -55.10
CA ASP A 482 -37.80 42.14 -55.88
C ASP A 482 -38.25 42.26 -57.36
N GLU A 483 -39.55 42.49 -57.57
CA GLU A 483 -40.21 42.62 -58.89
C GLU A 483 -40.26 41.33 -59.74
N ASN A 484 -39.74 40.21 -59.26
CA ASN A 484 -39.82 38.92 -59.94
C ASN A 484 -40.96 38.07 -59.36
N PRO A 485 -41.83 37.47 -60.19
CA PRO A 485 -42.81 36.51 -59.70
C PRO A 485 -42.09 35.32 -59.07
N VAL A 486 -42.55 34.88 -57.90
CA VAL A 486 -42.09 33.68 -57.19
C VAL A 486 -43.28 32.91 -56.62
N ALA A 487 -43.15 31.60 -56.51
CA ALA A 487 -44.09 30.73 -55.81
C ALA A 487 -43.59 30.46 -54.38
N ASN A 488 -44.45 30.72 -53.39
CA ASN A 488 -44.17 30.36 -52.00
C ASN A 488 -44.78 29.00 -51.68
N LEU A 489 -43.96 28.09 -51.16
CA LEU A 489 -44.32 26.74 -50.78
C LEU A 489 -44.02 26.49 -49.29
N GLU A 490 -44.64 25.45 -48.75
CA GLU A 490 -44.35 24.92 -47.42
C GLU A 490 -44.08 23.42 -47.50
N ILE A 491 -42.88 23.04 -47.06
CA ILE A 491 -42.44 21.66 -46.95
C ILE A 491 -42.76 21.16 -45.54
N LEU A 492 -43.49 20.06 -45.44
CA LEU A 492 -43.75 19.34 -44.19
C LEU A 492 -43.09 17.97 -44.28
N LEU A 493 -42.08 17.72 -43.44
CA LEU A 493 -41.38 16.44 -43.33
C LEU A 493 -41.73 15.77 -42.00
N ASP A 494 -42.25 14.54 -42.06
CA ASP A 494 -42.43 13.67 -40.91
C ASP A 494 -41.56 12.42 -41.08
N ASN A 495 -40.49 12.33 -40.30
CA ASN A 495 -39.48 11.27 -40.36
C ASN A 495 -38.91 10.99 -41.76
N ALA A 496 -38.91 12.00 -42.64
CA ALA A 496 -38.42 11.92 -44.01
C ALA A 496 -37.27 12.90 -44.28
N ILE A 497 -36.56 12.66 -45.37
CA ILE A 497 -35.56 13.52 -46.01
C ILE A 497 -36.05 13.80 -47.42
N LEU A 498 -36.05 15.06 -47.86
CA LEU A 498 -36.52 15.51 -49.18
C LEU A 498 -35.36 16.16 -49.94
N SER A 499 -35.24 15.85 -51.23
CA SER A 499 -34.32 16.48 -52.18
C SER A 499 -35.13 17.20 -53.25
N ILE A 500 -34.87 18.49 -53.48
CA ILE A 500 -35.46 19.27 -54.59
C ILE A 500 -34.28 19.87 -55.36
N ASP A 501 -34.14 19.53 -56.65
CA ASP A 501 -33.00 19.96 -57.50
C ASP A 501 -31.62 19.84 -56.79
N ASP A 502 -31.35 18.66 -56.22
CA ASP A 502 -30.13 18.30 -55.47
C ASP A 502 -29.91 18.99 -54.11
N GLU A 503 -30.85 19.82 -53.65
CA GLU A 503 -30.80 20.44 -52.31
C GLU A 503 -31.55 19.60 -51.27
N ILE A 504 -30.89 19.25 -50.15
CA ILE A 504 -31.40 18.30 -49.14
C ILE A 504 -32.04 19.03 -47.95
N TYR A 505 -33.30 18.67 -47.68
CA TYR A 505 -34.12 19.14 -46.59
C TYR A 505 -34.33 18.00 -45.57
N THR A 506 -33.92 18.24 -44.32
CA THR A 506 -34.05 17.26 -43.22
C THR A 506 -35.06 17.68 -42.14
N ALA A 507 -35.65 18.87 -42.30
CA ALA A 507 -36.73 19.41 -41.47
C ALA A 507 -37.72 20.23 -42.32
N SER A 508 -38.97 20.34 -41.84
CA SER A 508 -40.01 21.18 -42.43
C SER A 508 -39.56 22.64 -42.53
N ALA A 509 -39.80 23.28 -43.68
CA ALA A 509 -39.37 24.66 -43.93
C ALA A 509 -40.25 25.33 -45.00
N PRO A 510 -40.39 26.67 -44.98
CA PRO A 510 -40.87 27.42 -46.13
C PRO A 510 -39.85 27.38 -47.27
N LEU A 511 -40.32 27.35 -48.52
CA LEU A 511 -39.49 27.34 -49.72
C LEU A 511 -40.04 28.35 -50.74
N THR A 512 -39.18 29.13 -51.38
CA THR A 512 -39.57 30.07 -52.44
C THR A 512 -38.89 29.65 -53.75
N LEU A 513 -39.67 29.44 -54.80
CA LEU A 513 -39.19 28.98 -56.11
C LEU A 513 -39.60 29.96 -57.22
N PRO A 514 -38.68 30.35 -58.14
CA PRO A 514 -39.05 31.04 -59.38
C PRO A 514 -40.02 30.21 -60.24
N PRO A 515 -40.80 30.82 -61.15
CA PRO A 515 -41.65 30.10 -62.09
C PRO A 515 -40.86 29.08 -62.92
N GLY A 516 -41.24 27.81 -62.80
CA GLY A 516 -40.55 26.68 -63.40
C GLY A 516 -41.11 25.33 -62.95
N LEU A 517 -40.46 24.26 -63.43
CA LEU A 517 -40.74 22.88 -63.05
C LEU A 517 -39.53 22.33 -62.28
N TYR A 518 -39.76 21.84 -61.05
CA TYR A 518 -38.71 21.34 -60.16
C TYR A 518 -38.98 19.87 -59.83
N SER A 519 -37.98 19.01 -60.01
CA SER A 519 -38.10 17.60 -59.64
C SER A 519 -37.75 17.41 -58.17
N TYR A 520 -38.45 16.50 -57.49
CA TYR A 520 -38.14 16.15 -56.12
C TYR A 520 -38.18 14.64 -55.87
N GLU A 521 -37.35 14.20 -54.94
CA GLU A 521 -37.27 12.83 -54.43
C GLU A 521 -37.21 12.85 -52.90
N TRP A 522 -37.79 11.88 -52.22
CA TRP A 522 -37.73 11.79 -50.76
C TRP A 522 -37.62 10.35 -50.26
N TRP A 523 -37.08 10.17 -49.06
CA TRP A 523 -36.94 8.87 -48.39
C TRP A 523 -37.01 9.00 -46.86
N GLY A 524 -37.39 7.91 -46.19
CA GLY A 524 -37.47 7.83 -44.73
C GLY A 524 -36.11 7.97 -44.03
N LYS A 525 -36.11 8.58 -42.86
CA LYS A 525 -34.96 8.59 -41.94
C LYS A 525 -34.72 7.16 -41.40
N PRO A 526 -33.51 6.83 -40.90
CA PRO A 526 -33.24 5.52 -40.31
C PRO A 526 -34.30 5.12 -39.27
N GLY A 527 -34.88 3.92 -39.43
CA GLY A 527 -35.99 3.41 -38.62
C GLY A 527 -37.40 3.77 -39.11
N PHE A 528 -37.52 4.45 -40.27
CA PHE A 528 -38.80 4.79 -40.91
C PHE A 528 -38.83 4.35 -42.37
N GLU A 529 -39.97 3.81 -42.80
CA GLU A 529 -40.21 3.32 -44.16
C GLU A 529 -41.02 4.35 -44.97
N GLY A 530 -40.66 4.51 -46.25
CA GLY A 530 -41.32 5.39 -47.20
C GLY A 530 -40.34 6.08 -48.13
N ASP A 531 -40.69 6.16 -49.40
CA ASP A 531 -39.98 6.89 -50.45
C ASP A 531 -40.96 7.40 -51.50
N GLY A 532 -40.53 8.38 -52.29
CA GLY A 532 -41.31 8.83 -53.43
C GLY A 532 -40.66 9.96 -54.22
N GLU A 533 -41.20 10.21 -55.40
CA GLU A 533 -40.72 11.22 -56.36
C GLU A 533 -41.89 12.01 -56.94
N GLY A 534 -41.61 13.22 -57.45
CA GLY A 534 -42.61 14.05 -58.11
C GLY A 534 -42.06 15.32 -58.73
N GLN A 535 -42.97 16.17 -59.22
CA GLN A 535 -42.64 17.48 -59.78
C GLN A 535 -43.48 18.59 -59.15
N ILE A 536 -42.86 19.73 -58.91
CA ILE A 536 -43.50 20.97 -58.48
C ILE A 536 -43.60 21.89 -59.69
N ASP A 537 -44.82 22.23 -60.10
CA ASP A 537 -45.10 23.17 -61.20
C ASP A 537 -45.50 24.54 -60.65
N THR A 538 -44.65 25.54 -60.91
CA THR A 538 -44.83 26.94 -60.49
C THR A 538 -45.01 27.88 -61.69
N THR A 539 -45.18 27.34 -62.90
CA THR A 539 -45.30 28.12 -64.15
C THR A 539 -46.52 29.04 -64.16
N SER A 540 -47.54 28.74 -63.36
CA SER A 540 -48.76 29.55 -63.20
C SER A 540 -48.52 30.93 -62.59
N CYS A 541 -47.37 31.18 -61.96
CA CYS A 541 -47.00 32.48 -61.39
C CYS A 541 -46.47 33.48 -62.44
N ALA A 542 -46.38 33.11 -63.72
CA ALA A 542 -45.99 34.05 -64.79
C ALA A 542 -47.15 35.04 -65.14
N PRO A 543 -46.88 36.34 -65.40
CA PRO A 543 -47.90 37.32 -65.76
C PRO A 543 -48.59 37.00 -67.12
N LYS A 544 -49.90 37.23 -67.21
CA LYS A 544 -50.75 36.93 -68.40
C LYS A 544 -51.03 38.20 -69.25
N LEU A 545 -51.22 37.99 -70.56
CA LEU A 545 -51.22 38.94 -71.70
C LEU A 545 -52.26 40.10 -71.66
N ALA A 546 -52.12 41.06 -72.58
CA ALA A 546 -52.94 42.28 -72.75
C ALA A 546 -54.46 42.02 -72.93
N PRO A 547 -55.35 42.92 -72.47
CA PRO A 547 -56.81 42.76 -72.53
C PRO A 547 -57.40 42.94 -73.95
N GLU A 548 -58.51 42.25 -74.23
CA GLU A 548 -59.27 42.34 -75.49
C GLU A 548 -60.66 42.98 -75.27
N VAL A 549 -61.01 43.97 -76.11
CA VAL A 549 -62.31 44.65 -76.13
C VAL A 549 -62.84 44.70 -77.56
N ASN A 550 -63.97 44.06 -77.83
CA ASN A 550 -64.69 44.12 -79.11
C ASN A 550 -66.17 44.49 -78.87
N ILE A 551 -66.68 45.46 -79.64
CA ILE A 551 -68.02 46.04 -79.50
C ILE A 551 -68.68 46.09 -80.87
N GLU A 552 -69.85 45.47 -81.02
CA GLU A 552 -70.55 45.32 -82.29
C GLU A 552 -72.04 45.70 -82.17
N ALA A 553 -72.56 46.54 -83.08
CA ALA A 553 -73.99 46.84 -83.15
C ALA A 553 -74.75 45.69 -83.85
N GLY A 554 -75.81 45.22 -83.19
CA GLY A 554 -76.73 44.22 -83.67
C GLY A 554 -77.94 44.79 -84.40
N SER A 555 -79.01 44.00 -84.46
CA SER A 555 -80.26 44.37 -85.15
C SER A 555 -81.08 45.38 -84.33
N CYS A 556 -81.63 46.38 -85.02
CA CYS A 556 -82.58 47.31 -84.42
C CYS A 556 -83.97 46.69 -84.29
N LYS A 557 -84.64 46.95 -83.16
CA LYS A 557 -86.00 46.51 -82.83
C LYS A 557 -86.88 47.74 -82.59
N TYR A 558 -88.05 47.76 -83.22
CA TYR A 558 -89.08 48.77 -82.97
C TYR A 558 -90.34 48.08 -82.42
N ASN A 559 -90.77 48.48 -81.22
CA ASN A 559 -91.92 47.87 -80.54
C ASN A 559 -93.22 48.67 -80.69
N GLY A 560 -93.25 49.65 -81.60
CA GLY A 560 -94.38 50.57 -81.79
C GLY A 560 -94.33 51.84 -80.94
N LYS A 561 -93.33 51.98 -80.05
CA LYS A 561 -93.13 53.18 -79.23
C LYS A 561 -91.66 53.58 -79.13
N ASP A 562 -90.80 52.61 -78.87
CA ASP A 562 -89.37 52.80 -78.67
C ASP A 562 -88.59 52.01 -79.74
N SER A 563 -87.53 52.63 -80.26
CA SER A 563 -86.51 51.97 -81.08
C SER A 563 -85.33 51.65 -80.18
N THR A 564 -84.82 50.43 -80.23
CA THR A 564 -83.59 50.02 -79.53
C THR A 564 -82.76 49.10 -80.40
N THR A 565 -81.44 49.16 -80.27
CA THR A 565 -80.49 48.29 -80.97
C THR A 565 -79.69 47.48 -79.97
N ASP A 566 -79.61 46.17 -80.18
CA ASP A 566 -78.75 45.29 -79.39
C ASP A 566 -77.27 45.66 -79.68
N VAL A 567 -76.39 45.72 -78.67
CA VAL A 567 -74.94 45.94 -78.81
C VAL A 567 -74.22 44.80 -78.09
N PHE A 568 -73.40 44.05 -78.84
CA PHE A 568 -72.66 42.90 -78.35
C PHE A 568 -71.29 43.32 -77.83
N LEU A 569 -70.98 42.95 -76.59
CA LEU A 569 -69.70 43.20 -75.93
C LEU A 569 -68.94 41.87 -75.80
N THR A 570 -67.71 41.83 -76.29
CA THR A 570 -66.75 40.74 -76.03
C THR A 570 -65.55 41.33 -75.29
N LEU A 571 -65.40 40.98 -74.01
CA LEU A 571 -64.46 41.53 -73.04
C LEU A 571 -63.62 40.41 -72.43
N VAL A 572 -62.30 40.46 -72.63
CA VAL A 572 -61.33 39.59 -71.96
C VAL A 572 -60.35 40.46 -71.18
N GLY A 573 -60.40 40.39 -69.86
CA GLY A 573 -59.48 41.16 -69.01
C GLY A 573 -59.75 42.67 -68.97
N ALA A 574 -60.91 43.15 -69.44
CA ALA A 574 -61.27 44.57 -69.50
C ALA A 574 -62.66 44.87 -68.91
N SER A 575 -62.84 46.13 -68.47
CA SER A 575 -64.10 46.70 -68.01
C SER A 575 -64.46 47.94 -68.83
N VAL A 576 -65.65 47.99 -69.45
CA VAL A 576 -66.10 49.04 -70.38
C VAL A 576 -67.27 49.84 -69.82
N ILE A 577 -67.29 51.16 -70.01
CA ILE A 577 -68.42 52.07 -69.71
C ILE A 577 -68.79 52.85 -70.98
N PHE A 578 -70.08 52.92 -71.31
CA PHE A 578 -70.63 53.77 -72.37
C PHE A 578 -71.26 55.05 -71.81
N GLN A 579 -71.14 56.14 -72.54
CA GLN A 579 -71.74 57.43 -72.25
C GLN A 579 -72.46 57.98 -73.49
N GLY A 580 -73.79 58.08 -73.38
CA GLY A 580 -74.67 58.59 -74.42
C GLY A 580 -74.65 60.11 -74.50
N SER A 581 -74.83 60.63 -75.72
CA SER A 581 -74.94 62.08 -76.01
C SER A 581 -76.09 62.79 -75.26
N ASN A 582 -77.09 62.05 -74.81
CA ASN A 582 -78.19 62.53 -73.95
C ASN A 582 -77.81 62.59 -72.45
N GLY A 583 -76.59 62.22 -72.08
CA GLY A 583 -76.08 62.19 -70.70
C GLY A 583 -76.30 60.86 -69.97
N GLU A 584 -76.91 59.87 -70.61
CA GLU A 584 -77.11 58.53 -70.01
C GLU A 584 -75.80 57.74 -69.99
N SER A 585 -75.59 56.92 -68.96
CA SER A 585 -74.40 56.07 -68.83
C SER A 585 -74.81 54.60 -68.69
N TYR A 586 -74.09 53.73 -69.39
CA TYR A 586 -74.32 52.28 -69.37
C TYR A 586 -73.00 51.56 -69.03
N GLY A 587 -72.97 50.85 -67.91
CA GLY A 587 -71.78 50.13 -67.42
C GLY A 587 -71.44 50.48 -65.96
N PRO A 588 -70.28 50.02 -65.44
CA PRO A 588 -69.26 49.23 -66.14
C PRO A 588 -69.70 47.80 -66.47
N PHE A 589 -69.14 47.26 -67.55
CA PHE A 589 -69.33 45.90 -68.02
C PHE A 589 -67.98 45.19 -68.04
N SER A 590 -67.85 44.04 -67.40
CA SER A 590 -66.57 43.29 -67.31
C SER A 590 -66.66 41.84 -67.82
N VAL A 591 -67.77 41.51 -68.47
CA VAL A 591 -68.03 40.18 -69.06
C VAL A 591 -68.72 40.34 -70.42
N ASN A 592 -68.60 39.30 -71.26
CA ASN A 592 -69.29 39.27 -72.54
C ASN A 592 -70.81 39.32 -72.34
N GLN A 593 -71.48 40.26 -73.00
CA GLN A 593 -72.94 40.38 -72.93
C GLN A 593 -73.52 41.24 -74.05
N THR A 594 -74.83 41.19 -74.21
CA THR A 594 -75.59 42.07 -75.11
C THR A 594 -76.33 43.13 -74.30
N ILE A 595 -76.16 44.40 -74.64
CA ILE A 595 -76.91 45.52 -74.05
C ILE A 595 -77.88 46.09 -75.09
N GLN A 596 -78.91 46.82 -74.68
CA GLN A 596 -79.81 47.52 -75.60
C GLN A 596 -79.64 49.01 -75.45
N LEU A 597 -79.27 49.68 -76.54
CA LEU A 597 -79.10 51.13 -76.58
C LEU A 597 -80.20 51.75 -77.45
N PRO A 598 -80.86 52.83 -77.01
CA PRO A 598 -81.74 53.62 -77.86
C PRO A 598 -80.94 54.36 -78.96
N PRO A 599 -81.61 54.92 -79.98
CA PRO A 599 -80.97 55.75 -80.99
C PRO A 599 -80.20 56.92 -80.38
N GLY A 600 -78.94 57.07 -80.78
CA GLY A 600 -78.03 58.07 -80.24
C GLY A 600 -76.57 57.78 -80.53
N SER A 601 -75.71 58.77 -80.27
CA SER A 601 -74.26 58.61 -80.28
C SER A 601 -73.76 58.26 -78.88
N TYR A 602 -72.89 57.26 -78.77
CA TYR A 602 -72.28 56.80 -77.51
C TYR A 602 -70.75 56.78 -77.63
N GLN A 603 -70.06 57.35 -76.65
CA GLN A 603 -68.62 57.14 -76.44
C GLN A 603 -68.42 56.03 -75.42
N PHE A 604 -67.33 55.26 -75.49
CA PHE A 604 -66.98 54.26 -74.48
C PHE A 604 -65.52 54.35 -74.06
N GLU A 605 -65.27 54.07 -72.78
CA GLU A 605 -63.93 53.94 -72.19
C GLU A 605 -63.77 52.53 -71.59
N TRP A 606 -62.56 51.99 -71.61
CA TRP A 606 -62.24 50.70 -71.01
C TRP A 606 -60.93 50.69 -70.22
N GLN A 607 -60.88 49.90 -69.15
CA GLN A 607 -59.71 49.68 -68.28
C GLN A 607 -59.49 48.19 -67.99
N SER A 608 -58.25 47.75 -67.80
CA SER A 608 -57.96 46.36 -67.43
C SER A 608 -58.48 46.01 -66.03
N VAL A 609 -58.86 44.75 -65.84
CA VAL A 609 -59.19 44.20 -64.51
C VAL A 609 -57.96 43.51 -63.89
N ASP A 610 -58.01 43.20 -62.59
CA ASP A 610 -56.89 42.58 -61.87
C ASP A 610 -56.30 41.37 -62.61
N GLY A 611 -54.98 41.39 -62.81
CA GLY A 611 -54.24 40.37 -63.58
C GLY A 611 -54.02 40.69 -65.06
N PHE A 612 -54.47 41.85 -65.54
CA PHE A 612 -54.26 42.37 -66.90
C PHE A 612 -53.76 43.83 -66.86
N GLU A 613 -53.03 44.28 -67.88
CA GLU A 613 -52.56 45.68 -68.02
C GLU A 613 -53.11 46.35 -69.30
N GLY A 614 -53.78 47.50 -69.17
CA GLY A 614 -54.19 48.33 -70.32
C GLY A 614 -55.38 49.27 -70.07
N LYS A 615 -55.58 50.25 -70.96
CA LYS A 615 -56.78 51.11 -71.06
C LYS A 615 -56.99 51.64 -72.48
N GLY A 616 -58.22 52.01 -72.85
CA GLY A 616 -58.53 52.61 -74.16
C GLY A 616 -59.94 53.22 -74.27
N GLU A 617 -60.27 53.81 -75.43
CA GLU A 617 -61.53 54.52 -75.69
C GLU A 617 -62.02 54.36 -77.15
N GLY A 618 -63.31 54.60 -77.43
CA GLY A 618 -63.92 54.57 -78.77
C GLY A 618 -65.38 55.07 -78.80
N GLY A 619 -66.09 54.92 -79.93
CA GLY A 619 -67.49 55.37 -80.07
C GLY A 619 -68.35 54.52 -81.00
N ILE A 620 -69.67 54.55 -80.79
CA ILE A 620 -70.68 53.83 -81.58
C ILE A 620 -71.92 54.70 -81.82
N GLN A 621 -72.45 54.65 -83.04
CA GLN A 621 -73.68 55.34 -83.45
C GLN A 621 -74.82 54.33 -83.57
N ILE A 622 -75.95 54.61 -82.93
CA ILE A 622 -77.16 53.80 -83.01
C ILE A 622 -78.25 54.58 -83.75
N ASP A 623 -78.68 54.06 -84.90
CA ASP A 623 -79.74 54.67 -85.70
C ASP A 623 -81.13 54.22 -85.27
N SER A 624 -82.15 55.03 -85.60
CA SER A 624 -83.56 54.68 -85.37
C SER A 624 -84.09 53.79 -86.49
N CYS A 625 -84.84 52.74 -86.11
CA CYS A 625 -85.55 51.86 -87.04
C CYS A 625 -87.07 52.04 -87.01
N GLU A 626 -87.56 53.22 -86.64
CA GLU A 626 -89.00 53.52 -86.73
C GLU A 626 -89.47 53.48 -88.22
N PRO A 627 -90.50 52.67 -88.57
CA PRO A 627 -90.99 52.56 -89.94
C PRO A 627 -91.58 53.89 -90.42
N SER A 628 -91.03 54.42 -91.52
CA SER A 628 -91.49 55.64 -92.18
C SER A 628 -92.97 55.56 -92.58
N LYS A 629 -93.80 56.55 -92.19
CA LYS A 629 -95.21 56.67 -92.59
C LYS A 629 -95.34 57.37 -93.96
N GLU A 630 -95.86 56.67 -94.99
CA GLU A 630 -96.21 57.28 -96.28
C GLU A 630 -97.71 57.71 -96.41
N PRO A 631 -98.05 58.67 -97.31
CA PRO A 631 -99.38 59.31 -97.48
C PRO A 631 -100.31 58.58 -98.50
N PRO A 632 -101.59 59.02 -98.69
CA PRO A 632 -102.66 58.20 -99.27
C PRO A 632 -102.81 58.21 -100.80
N GLU A 633 -103.56 57.20 -101.25
CA GLU A 633 -103.94 56.68 -102.58
C GLU A 633 -104.47 57.68 -103.63
N GLU A 634 -104.12 57.45 -104.91
CA GLU A 634 -105.07 57.46 -106.03
C GLU A 634 -104.52 56.69 -107.26
N ASP A 635 -105.19 55.56 -107.53
CA ASP A 635 -105.59 54.93 -108.78
C ASP A 635 -104.70 54.75 -110.04
N GLU A 636 -104.75 53.48 -110.46
CA GLU A 636 -104.85 52.90 -111.80
C GLU A 636 -103.61 52.38 -112.57
N GLU A 637 -103.71 51.05 -112.80
CA GLU A 637 -103.33 50.25 -113.96
C GLU A 637 -101.86 49.78 -114.17
N GLU A 638 -101.65 48.55 -113.67
CA GLU A 638 -101.25 47.36 -114.46
C GLU A 638 -99.91 47.40 -115.25
N LYS A 639 -98.82 46.90 -114.64
CA LYS A 639 -98.13 45.63 -115.03
C LYS A 639 -96.80 45.38 -114.29
N ALA A 640 -96.82 44.28 -113.54
CA ALA A 640 -95.81 43.23 -113.33
C ALA A 640 -94.28 43.50 -113.36
N GLN A 641 -93.68 43.18 -112.19
CA GLN A 641 -92.40 42.49 -111.88
C GLN A 641 -91.04 43.16 -112.17
N GLU A 642 -89.97 42.97 -111.39
CA GLU A 642 -89.66 42.49 -110.02
C GLU A 642 -88.12 42.56 -109.91
N ASN A 643 -87.56 43.45 -109.07
CA ASN A 643 -86.21 43.45 -108.48
C ASN A 643 -85.94 44.80 -107.81
N ASP A 644 -85.59 44.85 -106.52
CA ASP A 644 -84.19 45.01 -106.07
C ASP A 644 -84.10 45.26 -104.54
N GLN A 645 -82.98 44.83 -103.95
CA GLN A 645 -82.57 44.95 -102.56
C GLN A 645 -82.18 46.39 -102.20
N SER A 646 -82.29 46.78 -100.93
CA SER A 646 -81.62 47.97 -100.38
C SER A 646 -80.81 47.58 -99.15
N GLU A 647 -79.48 47.56 -99.30
CA GLU A 647 -78.49 47.52 -98.23
C GLU A 647 -78.46 48.86 -97.48
N VAL A 648 -78.25 48.82 -96.16
CA VAL A 648 -77.92 49.98 -95.31
C VAL A 648 -76.43 49.89 -94.97
N GLY A 649 -75.67 50.91 -95.34
CA GLY A 649 -74.23 50.99 -95.03
C GLY A 649 -73.96 51.62 -93.67
N ILE A 650 -73.08 51.00 -92.87
CA ILE A 650 -72.51 51.54 -91.62
C ILE A 650 -71.01 51.72 -91.83
N THR A 651 -70.46 52.87 -91.40
CA THR A 651 -69.00 53.15 -91.41
C THR A 651 -68.49 53.12 -89.98
N VAL A 652 -67.56 52.20 -89.67
CA VAL A 652 -66.84 52.15 -88.40
C VAL A 652 -65.36 52.41 -88.68
N GLU A 653 -64.83 53.54 -88.20
CA GLU A 653 -63.39 53.81 -88.20
C GLU A 653 -62.81 53.37 -86.84
N ALA A 654 -62.34 52.12 -86.76
CA ALA A 654 -61.47 51.66 -85.69
C ALA A 654 -60.13 51.24 -86.31
N SER A 655 -59.07 51.94 -85.93
CA SER A 655 -57.71 51.65 -86.39
C SER A 655 -56.95 50.91 -85.29
N THR A 656 -56.74 49.61 -85.47
CA THR A 656 -55.73 48.87 -84.71
C THR A 656 -54.96 47.90 -85.61
N SER A 657 -53.65 47.94 -85.37
CA SER A 657 -52.56 47.34 -86.12
C SER A 657 -52.13 46.01 -85.49
N THR A 658 -51.41 45.23 -86.30
CA THR A 658 -50.56 44.06 -86.01
C THR A 658 -51.17 42.66 -86.01
N THR A 659 -50.58 41.86 -86.89
CA THR A 659 -50.69 40.41 -87.10
C THR A 659 -49.68 39.65 -86.24
N LEU A 660 -50.04 38.45 -85.75
CA LEU A 660 -49.16 37.27 -85.51
C LEU A 660 -50.04 36.03 -85.14
N PRO A 661 -49.52 34.78 -85.13
CA PRO A 661 -50.16 33.64 -85.77
C PRO A 661 -50.60 32.51 -84.82
N ASP A 662 -51.39 31.58 -85.36
CA ASP A 662 -51.90 30.36 -84.73
C ASP A 662 -50.81 29.38 -84.24
N LEU A 663 -51.09 28.74 -83.09
CA LEU A 663 -50.49 27.46 -82.65
C LEU A 663 -51.60 26.44 -82.32
N PRO A 664 -51.45 25.16 -82.72
CA PRO A 664 -52.51 24.16 -82.61
C PRO A 664 -52.54 23.39 -81.28
N ALA A 665 -53.75 22.96 -80.94
CA ALA A 665 -54.12 22.15 -79.78
C ALA A 665 -53.80 20.65 -79.94
N GLY A 666 -53.51 20.01 -78.80
CA GLY A 666 -53.51 18.57 -78.55
C GLY A 666 -52.74 18.29 -77.25
N GLY A 667 -53.13 17.45 -76.30
CA GLY A 667 -54.24 16.52 -76.17
C GLY A 667 -53.86 15.49 -75.08
N THR A 668 -54.82 15.19 -74.20
CA THR A 668 -54.97 14.00 -73.32
C THR A 668 -53.94 13.71 -72.20
N GLY A 669 -54.40 13.78 -70.95
CA GLY A 669 -53.78 13.16 -69.77
C GLY A 669 -54.34 11.76 -69.44
N PRO A 670 -54.01 11.19 -68.26
CA PRO A 670 -54.86 10.20 -67.60
C PRO A 670 -55.16 10.52 -66.12
N ARG A 671 -56.12 9.75 -65.59
CA ARG A 671 -56.96 10.03 -64.42
C ARG A 671 -56.42 9.46 -63.10
N ILE A 672 -56.86 10.14 -62.04
CA ILE A 672 -56.71 9.88 -60.60
C ILE A 672 -57.48 8.62 -60.16
N PHE A 673 -56.89 7.79 -59.28
CA PHE A 673 -57.59 6.82 -58.46
C PHE A 673 -57.74 7.33 -57.02
N ASN A 674 -58.99 7.41 -56.54
CA ASN A 674 -59.35 7.67 -55.15
C ASN A 674 -59.21 6.39 -54.32
N PHE A 675 -58.58 6.47 -53.13
CA PHE A 675 -58.74 5.49 -52.07
C PHE A 675 -59.41 6.12 -50.85
N THR A 676 -60.54 5.53 -50.48
CA THR A 676 -61.38 5.85 -49.31
C THR A 676 -60.80 5.17 -48.05
N ILE A 677 -60.60 5.95 -46.98
CA ILE A 677 -60.24 5.47 -45.63
C ILE A 677 -61.52 5.27 -44.81
N PRO A 678 -61.66 4.23 -43.97
CA PRO A 678 -62.58 4.22 -42.85
C PRO A 678 -61.90 4.63 -41.53
N LEU A 679 -62.58 5.53 -40.83
CA LEU A 679 -62.28 6.11 -39.53
C LEU A 679 -62.96 5.26 -38.43
N LEU A 680 -62.26 4.89 -37.35
CA LEU A 680 -62.88 4.55 -36.04
C LEU A 680 -61.86 4.48 -34.87
N ILE A 681 -61.83 5.59 -34.11
CA ILE A 681 -61.90 5.76 -32.64
C ILE A 681 -61.26 4.71 -31.70
N GLY A 682 -60.42 5.20 -30.76
CA GLY A 682 -60.11 4.51 -29.51
C GLY A 682 -59.12 5.22 -28.56
N LEU A 683 -59.44 6.42 -28.06
CA LEU A 683 -58.76 7.06 -26.91
C LEU A 683 -59.39 6.61 -25.58
N SER A 684 -58.60 6.01 -24.70
CA SER A 684 -58.70 6.06 -23.22
C SER A 684 -57.52 5.26 -22.67
N GLY A 685 -56.86 5.54 -21.55
CA GLY A 685 -57.11 6.42 -20.43
C GLY A 685 -56.23 5.90 -19.30
N SER A 686 -55.47 6.78 -18.66
CA SER A 686 -54.49 6.50 -17.63
C SER A 686 -55.13 5.93 -16.35
N GLY A 687 -54.41 5.02 -15.68
CA GLY A 687 -54.43 4.87 -14.23
C GLY A 687 -55.32 3.78 -13.65
N LEU A 688 -54.70 2.77 -13.05
CA LEU A 688 -55.19 2.17 -11.79
C LEU A 688 -54.09 1.35 -11.12
N SER A 689 -53.67 1.85 -9.95
CA SER A 689 -52.85 1.17 -8.95
C SER A 689 -53.57 -0.10 -8.47
N LEU A 690 -52.86 -1.24 -8.43
CA LEU A 690 -53.34 -2.43 -7.74
C LEU A 690 -52.46 -2.69 -6.51
N ALA A 691 -53.02 -2.35 -5.34
CA ALA A 691 -52.56 -2.84 -4.05
C ALA A 691 -53.24 -4.19 -3.78
N LEU A 692 -52.46 -5.25 -3.58
CA LEU A 692 -52.96 -6.54 -3.09
C LEU A 692 -52.58 -6.72 -1.61
N ILE A 693 -53.62 -6.67 -0.78
CA ILE A 693 -53.64 -7.06 0.62
C ILE A 693 -53.81 -8.59 0.69
N PHE A 694 -52.84 -9.31 1.24
CA PHE A 694 -53.04 -10.70 1.67
C PHE A 694 -53.70 -10.71 3.06
N LYS A 695 -55.00 -11.05 3.08
CA LYS A 695 -55.75 -11.39 4.28
C LYS A 695 -55.77 -12.92 4.42
N ASN A 696 -54.82 -13.48 5.17
CA ASN A 696 -54.83 -14.92 5.44
C ASN A 696 -55.61 -15.25 6.72
N LYS A 697 -56.52 -16.21 6.60
CA LYS A 697 -57.59 -16.55 7.52
C LYS A 697 -57.16 -17.76 8.35
N ARG A 698 -56.95 -17.58 9.66
CA ARG A 698 -56.75 -18.68 10.63
C ARG A 698 -58.03 -19.51 10.82
N ARG A 699 -57.90 -20.84 10.75
CA ARG A 699 -58.68 -21.89 11.45
C ARG A 699 -57.74 -23.09 11.62
N SER A 700 -57.21 -23.32 12.81
CA SER A 700 -57.64 -24.34 13.78
C SER A 700 -57.80 -25.75 13.19
N HIS A 701 -56.75 -26.56 13.30
CA HIS A 701 -56.75 -27.75 14.16
C HIS A 701 -55.33 -28.11 14.55
#